data_AF-A0A3D6DUH0-F1
#
_entry.id   AF-A0A3D6DUH0-F1
#
_cell.length_a   1.000
_cell.length_b   1.000
_cell.length_c   1.000
_cell.angle_alpha   90.00
_cell.angle_beta   90.00
_cell.angle_gamma   90.00
#
_symmetry.space_group_name_H-M   'P 1'
#
loop_
_entity.id
_entity.type
_entity.pdbx_description
1 polymer ?
#
loop_
_entity_poly.entity_id
_entity_poly.type
_entity_poly.pdbx_seq_one_letter_code
_entity_poly.pdbx_strand_id
1 'polypeptide(L)'
;MGAQVDTSSAGAKVGTVTLAYQTAGKVNGVSNGLDPASVGSQVVSVNGNVYQLAAGAIQTASLNFGTVQVGQIVNQNLTIRNTASGATGFVEDLNASFGSSGGTGAGLITGVGSLNGILAGSNSNAGNGTMSVGVNTSAAAVVNGHIAVNYVSAGAVNGVSNNLGTLAVGSENFGVVGTIEATGNIIDQASPVINTGQPINLGNVRIGSASPSALVSVSNQATGNAQAALNATISGNAPITASGSFNLLAPGATDASSLSVGMSTASAGAIGGTATIAFVSDANNVGNCAPKCQMTLASQDVAVQGAVYRLADPKLNTTTVTLAARRGDAPPTAAISVSNQSPDIYTEGLKAGFAGAAPAGFSTSGSIVNLAAQGTDASSLQVALNTGTAGSFGGNTQVNFESTGSGTTGASDVSVGNQLVSLAGNVYEKAIAKVNTALVDFGIVHKGDVVAAKSISVSNAAPTVALNDTLQGSFINMPVGPFGGSGNVSGLAAGQTDSSSLQVSLNTANAGVFTSGAANLQFASHNPELADLDLGDAAVTLQAQVNNYANPNFLKTGGKGSLTGVGFSFVLDFGTLTEGSGVATAFLQLANDVTGPADLLDGAYALALSDFLASGFVSFANLAAGASQGGLQISLDTQTVGDFSDTIVLKALAHNGSGFSAAFDDIVLSVLATVQAGGPQVPEPGTLLLLTIALAMIVIQRRRGMLN
;
A
#
# COMPACT_ATOMS: atom_id res chain seq x y z
N MET A 1 63.51 -109.19 -16.28
CA MET A 1 62.58 -109.18 -15.13
C MET A 1 61.95 -107.81 -15.04
N GLY A 2 60.62 -107.73 -14.90
CA GLY A 2 59.90 -106.49 -14.61
C GLY A 2 59.26 -106.59 -13.23
N ALA A 3 59.22 -105.48 -12.50
CA ALA A 3 58.50 -105.37 -11.23
C ALA A 3 57.42 -104.30 -11.39
N GLN A 4 56.23 -104.56 -10.86
CA GLN A 4 55.10 -103.65 -10.91
C GLN A 4 54.51 -103.47 -9.52
N VAL A 5 54.01 -102.26 -9.23
CA VAL A 5 53.28 -101.96 -8.00
C VAL A 5 51.89 -102.60 -8.09
N ASP A 6 51.43 -103.23 -7.00
CA ASP A 6 50.07 -103.76 -6.91
C ASP A 6 49.04 -102.61 -6.87
N THR A 7 48.28 -102.48 -7.95
CA THR A 7 47.25 -101.45 -8.13
C THR A 7 45.85 -101.90 -7.73
N SER A 8 45.69 -103.09 -7.13
CA SER A 8 44.38 -103.63 -6.73
C SER A 8 43.69 -102.84 -5.60
N SER A 9 44.44 -102.01 -4.86
CA SER A 9 43.91 -101.17 -3.78
C SER A 9 44.71 -99.88 -3.62
N ALA A 10 44.02 -98.77 -3.32
CA ALA A 10 44.64 -97.48 -3.08
C ALA A 10 45.46 -97.45 -1.77
N GLY A 11 46.50 -96.61 -1.73
CA GLY A 11 47.42 -96.46 -0.62
C GLY A 11 48.89 -96.40 -1.06
N ALA A 12 49.78 -96.13 -0.11
CA ALA A 12 51.21 -96.27 -0.31
C ALA A 12 51.58 -97.76 -0.39
N LYS A 13 52.23 -98.15 -1.49
CA LYS A 13 52.70 -99.51 -1.73
C LYS A 13 54.21 -99.54 -1.64
N VAL A 14 54.73 -100.49 -0.88
CA VAL A 14 56.16 -100.79 -0.79
C VAL A 14 56.33 -102.29 -0.91
N GLY A 15 57.24 -102.70 -1.79
CA GLY A 15 57.66 -104.09 -1.94
C GLY A 15 59.14 -104.14 -2.29
N THR A 16 59.69 -105.34 -2.34
CA THR A 16 61.09 -105.54 -2.67
C THR A 16 61.26 -106.62 -3.72
N VAL A 17 62.18 -106.41 -4.66
CA VAL A 17 62.58 -107.40 -5.65
C VAL A 17 64.02 -107.79 -5.37
N THR A 18 64.25 -109.08 -5.10
CA THR A 18 65.60 -109.59 -4.87
C THR A 18 66.20 -110.06 -6.18
N LEU A 19 67.21 -109.34 -6.67
CA LEU A 19 68.04 -109.77 -7.79
C LEU A 19 69.10 -110.71 -7.26
N ALA A 20 68.94 -112.00 -7.50
CA ALA A 20 69.96 -112.99 -7.21
C ALA A 20 70.96 -113.06 -8.37
N TYR A 21 72.21 -112.73 -8.10
CA TYR A 21 73.29 -112.81 -9.09
C TYR A 21 73.97 -114.17 -8.97
N GLN A 22 74.24 -114.80 -10.11
CA GLN A 22 75.01 -116.03 -10.17
C GLN A 22 76.14 -115.86 -11.17
N THR A 23 77.26 -116.52 -10.93
CA THR A 23 78.25 -116.73 -11.97
C THR A 23 77.62 -117.57 -13.09
N ALA A 24 78.03 -117.33 -14.34
CA ALA A 24 77.47 -118.08 -15.46
C ALA A 24 77.99 -119.53 -15.57
N GLY A 25 78.88 -119.98 -14.67
CA GLY A 25 79.61 -121.26 -14.79
C GLY A 25 80.43 -121.39 -16.08
N LYS A 26 80.69 -120.26 -16.75
CA LYS A 26 81.24 -120.18 -18.10
C LYS A 26 82.19 -118.99 -18.20
N VAL A 27 83.28 -119.18 -18.93
CA VAL A 27 84.16 -118.08 -19.38
C VAL A 27 84.06 -118.04 -20.90
N ASN A 28 83.70 -116.88 -21.46
CA ASN A 28 83.47 -116.71 -22.90
C ASN A 28 82.47 -117.71 -23.52
N GLY A 29 81.43 -118.10 -22.75
CA GLY A 29 80.35 -118.98 -23.21
C GLY A 29 80.61 -120.49 -23.11
N VAL A 30 81.84 -120.90 -22.79
CA VAL A 30 82.24 -122.31 -22.60
C VAL A 30 82.28 -122.64 -21.10
N SER A 31 81.74 -123.81 -20.72
CA SER A 31 81.69 -124.26 -19.32
C SER A 31 83.08 -124.45 -18.76
N ASN A 32 83.32 -123.95 -17.53
CA ASN A 32 84.61 -124.13 -16.83
C ASN A 32 84.57 -125.29 -15.82
N GLY A 33 83.54 -126.14 -15.86
CA GLY A 33 83.42 -127.33 -15.01
C GLY A 33 82.98 -127.06 -13.56
N LEU A 34 82.64 -125.81 -13.23
CA LEU A 34 82.03 -125.44 -11.95
C LEU A 34 80.56 -125.09 -12.20
N ASP A 35 79.68 -125.60 -11.33
CA ASP A 35 78.26 -125.23 -11.37
C ASP A 35 78.07 -123.73 -11.08
N PRO A 36 77.02 -123.09 -11.63
CA PRO A 36 76.68 -121.71 -11.30
C PRO A 36 76.66 -121.49 -9.78
N ALA A 37 77.44 -120.51 -9.31
CA ALA A 37 77.57 -120.18 -7.89
C ALA A 37 76.96 -118.80 -7.62
N SER A 38 76.27 -118.64 -6.50
CA SER A 38 75.74 -117.33 -6.10
C SER A 38 76.87 -116.33 -5.84
N VAL A 39 76.74 -115.11 -6.37
CA VAL A 39 77.64 -113.98 -6.07
C VAL A 39 76.95 -112.90 -5.22
N GLY A 40 75.95 -113.33 -4.45
CA GLY A 40 75.13 -112.46 -3.60
C GLY A 40 73.82 -112.04 -4.26
N SER A 41 73.09 -111.18 -3.56
CA SER A 41 71.83 -110.63 -4.05
C SER A 41 71.70 -109.15 -3.69
N GLN A 42 70.99 -108.39 -4.53
CA GLN A 42 70.60 -107.03 -4.23
C GLN A 42 69.09 -106.96 -4.07
N VAL A 43 68.64 -106.35 -2.98
CA VAL A 43 67.22 -106.06 -2.76
C VAL A 43 66.94 -104.66 -3.31
N VAL A 44 66.08 -104.56 -4.32
CA VAL A 44 65.59 -103.29 -4.85
C VAL A 44 64.23 -103.01 -4.24
N SER A 45 64.12 -101.89 -3.53
CA SER A 45 62.83 -101.42 -3.05
C SER A 45 62.05 -100.80 -4.21
N VAL A 46 60.81 -101.26 -4.39
CA VAL A 46 59.85 -100.69 -5.33
C VAL A 46 58.77 -100.04 -4.50
N ASN A 47 58.64 -98.73 -4.61
CA ASN A 47 57.59 -97.96 -3.94
C ASN A 47 56.72 -97.21 -4.96
N GLY A 48 55.47 -96.96 -4.59
CA GLY A 48 54.54 -96.16 -5.38
C GLY A 48 53.26 -95.88 -4.61
N ASN A 49 52.62 -94.75 -4.89
CA ASN A 49 51.30 -94.44 -4.35
C ASN A 49 50.25 -94.83 -5.39
N VAL A 50 49.23 -95.56 -4.94
CA VAL A 50 48.06 -95.90 -5.76
C VAL A 50 46.89 -95.05 -5.27
N TYR A 51 46.24 -94.32 -6.18
CA TYR A 51 45.12 -93.45 -5.84
C TYR A 51 43.80 -94.05 -6.32
N GLN A 52 42.78 -93.93 -5.48
CA GLN A 52 41.40 -94.22 -5.83
C GLN A 52 40.84 -93.03 -6.60
N LEU A 53 40.35 -93.29 -7.81
CA LEU A 53 39.66 -92.29 -8.62
C LEU A 53 38.41 -91.77 -7.89
N ALA A 54 38.12 -90.50 -8.09
CA ALA A 54 36.90 -89.86 -7.62
C ALA A 54 35.65 -90.46 -8.28
N ALA A 55 34.49 -90.31 -7.65
CA ALA A 55 33.21 -90.75 -8.19
C ALA A 55 32.14 -89.69 -7.87
N GLY A 56 31.51 -89.11 -8.89
CA GLY A 56 30.51 -88.05 -8.69
C GLY A 56 29.10 -88.58 -8.51
N ALA A 57 28.29 -87.84 -7.75
CA ALA A 57 26.84 -88.02 -7.68
C ALA A 57 26.11 -86.69 -7.49
N ILE A 58 25.04 -86.44 -8.25
CA ILE A 58 24.15 -85.29 -8.07
C ILE A 58 23.33 -85.47 -6.79
N GLN A 59 23.32 -84.46 -5.91
CA GLN A 59 22.50 -84.45 -4.69
C GLN A 59 21.21 -83.61 -4.84
N THR A 60 21.15 -82.75 -5.85
CA THR A 60 19.98 -81.92 -6.14
C THR A 60 18.95 -82.72 -6.93
N ALA A 61 17.69 -82.69 -6.49
CA ALA A 61 16.58 -83.29 -7.23
C ALA A 61 16.38 -82.61 -8.59
N SER A 62 15.79 -83.33 -9.56
CA SER A 62 15.49 -82.80 -10.90
C SER A 62 14.71 -81.48 -10.83
N LEU A 63 15.01 -80.56 -11.76
CA LEU A 63 14.28 -79.30 -11.86
C LEU A 63 12.90 -79.53 -12.51
N ASN A 64 11.85 -79.39 -11.71
CA ASN A 64 10.48 -79.23 -12.19
C ASN A 64 10.04 -77.77 -12.01
N PHE A 65 9.76 -77.08 -13.11
CA PHE A 65 9.47 -75.65 -13.11
C PHE A 65 7.98 -75.31 -13.24
N GLY A 66 7.10 -76.30 -13.39
CA GLY A 66 5.65 -76.09 -13.42
C GLY A 66 5.19 -75.02 -14.42
N THR A 67 4.20 -74.23 -14.03
CA THR A 67 3.70 -73.08 -14.78
C THR A 67 4.59 -71.86 -14.54
N VAL A 68 5.00 -71.22 -15.62
CA VAL A 68 5.88 -70.04 -15.64
C VAL A 68 5.18 -68.88 -16.34
N GLN A 69 5.48 -67.66 -15.89
CA GLN A 69 5.03 -66.45 -16.58
C GLN A 69 6.02 -66.10 -17.69
N VAL A 70 5.56 -65.48 -18.78
CA VAL A 70 6.45 -64.95 -19.83
C VAL A 70 7.54 -64.08 -19.20
N GLY A 71 8.82 -64.31 -19.51
CA GLY A 71 9.94 -63.52 -18.96
C GLY A 71 10.33 -63.86 -17.51
N GLN A 72 9.69 -64.84 -16.87
CA GLN A 72 10.07 -65.31 -15.54
C GLN A 72 11.40 -66.08 -15.58
N ILE A 73 12.31 -65.74 -14.66
CA ILE A 73 13.61 -66.41 -14.51
C ILE A 73 13.45 -67.70 -13.69
N VAL A 74 13.79 -68.84 -14.31
CA VAL A 74 13.83 -70.16 -13.67
C VAL A 74 15.27 -70.66 -13.61
N ASN A 75 15.78 -70.89 -12.41
CA ASN A 75 17.11 -71.43 -12.18
C ASN A 75 17.19 -72.29 -10.91
N GLN A 76 18.12 -73.25 -10.90
CA GLN A 76 18.40 -74.12 -9.77
C GLN A 76 19.91 -74.38 -9.64
N ASN A 77 20.47 -74.08 -8.48
CA ASN A 77 21.87 -74.41 -8.16
C ASN A 77 22.00 -75.90 -7.82
N LEU A 78 23.07 -76.53 -8.32
CA LEU A 78 23.38 -77.93 -8.11
C LEU A 78 24.33 -78.12 -6.93
N THR A 79 24.11 -79.21 -6.19
CA THR A 79 25.03 -79.77 -5.20
C THR A 79 25.50 -81.11 -5.70
N ILE A 80 26.82 -81.28 -5.80
CA ILE A 80 27.46 -82.50 -6.30
C ILE A 80 28.30 -83.12 -5.18
N ARG A 81 28.28 -84.44 -5.03
CA ARG A 81 29.05 -85.17 -4.02
C ARG A 81 30.16 -85.97 -4.67
N ASN A 82 31.35 -85.96 -4.07
CA ASN A 82 32.35 -87.01 -4.33
C ASN A 82 32.03 -88.22 -3.43
N THR A 83 31.52 -89.28 -4.02
CA THR A 83 31.10 -90.53 -3.35
C THR A 83 32.22 -91.56 -3.23
N ALA A 84 33.39 -91.30 -3.82
CA ALA A 84 34.52 -92.21 -3.71
C ALA A 84 34.97 -92.37 -2.25
N SER A 85 35.28 -93.62 -1.89
CA SER A 85 35.77 -94.01 -0.57
C SER A 85 37.08 -94.77 -0.70
N GLY A 86 38.01 -94.56 0.22
CA GLY A 86 39.31 -95.23 0.24
C GLY A 86 40.17 -94.74 1.39
N ALA A 87 41.44 -95.15 1.41
CA ALA A 87 42.38 -94.73 2.43
C ALA A 87 42.57 -93.20 2.43
N THR A 88 42.61 -92.59 3.61
CA THR A 88 42.82 -91.15 3.77
C THR A 88 44.11 -90.72 3.07
N GLY A 89 44.04 -89.65 2.27
CA GLY A 89 45.17 -89.16 1.48
C GLY A 89 45.38 -89.87 0.14
N PHE A 90 44.55 -90.84 -0.22
CA PHE A 90 44.67 -91.60 -1.47
C PHE A 90 43.38 -91.67 -2.29
N VAL A 91 42.40 -90.79 -2.04
CA VAL A 91 41.19 -90.67 -2.88
C VAL A 91 41.24 -89.32 -3.56
N GLU A 92 41.13 -89.32 -4.88
CA GLU A 92 41.20 -88.08 -5.66
C GLU A 92 39.98 -87.18 -5.44
N ASP A 93 40.22 -85.88 -5.58
CA ASP A 93 39.19 -84.86 -5.58
C ASP A 93 38.38 -84.94 -6.89
N LEU A 94 37.12 -84.52 -6.82
CA LEU A 94 36.21 -84.51 -7.97
C LEU A 94 36.04 -83.09 -8.52
N ASN A 95 36.21 -82.95 -9.83
CA ASN A 95 35.73 -81.79 -10.59
C ASN A 95 34.42 -82.17 -11.30
N ALA A 96 33.49 -81.22 -11.37
CA ALA A 96 32.23 -81.35 -12.09
C ALA A 96 32.01 -80.17 -13.03
N SER A 97 31.58 -80.44 -14.25
CA SER A 97 31.25 -79.42 -15.25
C SER A 97 30.05 -79.85 -16.08
N PHE A 98 29.36 -78.89 -16.71
CA PHE A 98 28.26 -79.22 -17.60
C PHE A 98 28.78 -79.85 -18.91
N GLY A 99 28.13 -80.94 -19.32
CA GLY A 99 28.28 -81.58 -20.62
C GLY A 99 27.18 -81.16 -21.59
N SER A 100 26.93 -81.98 -22.60
CA SER A 100 25.86 -81.74 -23.56
C SER A 100 24.48 -81.86 -22.91
N SER A 101 23.55 -81.00 -23.31
CA SER A 101 22.13 -81.20 -23.05
C SER A 101 21.54 -82.20 -24.05
N GLY A 102 20.49 -82.91 -23.65
CA GLY A 102 19.82 -83.95 -24.44
C GLY A 102 18.34 -84.09 -24.08
N GLY A 103 17.59 -84.82 -24.91
CA GLY A 103 16.15 -84.98 -24.78
C GLY A 103 15.32 -83.84 -25.40
N THR A 104 14.01 -83.86 -25.16
CA THR A 104 13.09 -82.86 -25.74
C THR A 104 13.26 -81.52 -25.02
N GLY A 105 13.44 -80.42 -25.77
CA GLY A 105 13.63 -79.08 -25.21
C GLY A 105 15.05 -78.76 -24.74
N ALA A 106 16.06 -79.58 -25.08
CA ALA A 106 17.45 -79.41 -24.65
C ALA A 106 18.08 -78.05 -24.99
N GLY A 107 17.66 -77.41 -26.09
CA GLY A 107 18.12 -76.07 -26.49
C GLY A 107 17.61 -74.94 -25.59
N LEU A 108 16.66 -75.22 -24.70
CA LEU A 108 16.14 -74.28 -23.71
C LEU A 108 16.82 -74.43 -22.34
N ILE A 109 17.58 -75.50 -22.12
CA ILE A 109 18.30 -75.76 -20.88
C ILE A 109 19.69 -75.15 -21.00
N THR A 110 20.07 -74.32 -20.05
CA THR A 110 21.42 -73.75 -19.96
C THR A 110 22.09 -74.15 -18.65
N GLY A 111 23.39 -74.43 -18.72
CA GLY A 111 24.23 -74.67 -17.55
C GLY A 111 25.29 -73.60 -17.47
N VAL A 112 25.46 -72.98 -16.30
CA VAL A 112 26.51 -71.98 -16.05
C VAL A 112 27.37 -72.38 -14.85
N GLY A 113 28.69 -72.28 -15.04
CA GLY A 113 29.69 -72.57 -14.02
C GLY A 113 30.17 -74.03 -13.98
N SER A 114 31.04 -74.30 -13.01
CA SER A 114 31.67 -75.60 -12.73
C SER A 114 32.05 -75.68 -11.26
N LEU A 115 32.34 -76.90 -10.79
CA LEU A 115 32.83 -77.19 -9.44
C LEU A 115 34.18 -77.87 -9.54
N ASN A 116 35.15 -77.45 -8.71
CA ASN A 116 36.48 -78.05 -8.67
C ASN A 116 36.87 -78.46 -7.25
N GLY A 117 37.62 -79.55 -7.13
CA GLY A 117 38.24 -79.98 -5.88
C GLY A 117 37.26 -80.48 -4.81
N ILE A 118 36.17 -81.14 -5.20
CA ILE A 118 35.23 -81.71 -4.22
C ILE A 118 35.91 -82.92 -3.55
N LEU A 119 36.26 -82.75 -2.27
CA LEU A 119 36.95 -83.76 -1.48
C LEU A 119 36.13 -85.04 -1.34
N ALA A 120 36.81 -86.17 -1.26
CA ALA A 120 36.20 -87.49 -1.03
C ALA A 120 35.21 -87.48 0.15
N GLY A 121 34.06 -88.12 -0.05
CA GLY A 121 32.98 -88.19 0.93
C GLY A 121 32.15 -86.92 1.10
N SER A 122 32.54 -85.78 0.50
CA SER A 122 31.94 -84.47 0.76
C SER A 122 31.02 -83.98 -0.37
N ASN A 123 30.02 -83.18 0.00
CA ASN A 123 29.23 -82.38 -0.95
C ASN A 123 30.01 -81.12 -1.33
N SER A 124 29.78 -80.63 -2.55
CA SER A 124 30.26 -79.35 -3.02
C SER A 124 29.76 -78.23 -2.14
N ASN A 125 30.63 -77.27 -1.86
CA ASN A 125 30.30 -76.03 -1.18
C ASN A 125 30.76 -74.82 -2.02
N ALA A 126 30.49 -73.60 -1.55
CA ALA A 126 30.85 -72.38 -2.28
C ALA A 126 32.36 -72.26 -2.60
N GLY A 127 33.24 -72.87 -1.80
CA GLY A 127 34.68 -72.92 -2.06
C GLY A 127 35.09 -73.77 -3.25
N ASN A 128 34.20 -74.66 -3.72
CA ASN A 128 34.40 -75.45 -4.93
C ASN A 128 33.97 -74.71 -6.21
N GLY A 129 33.22 -73.61 -6.09
CA GLY A 129 32.56 -72.90 -7.20
C GLY A 129 31.04 -73.00 -7.16
N THR A 130 30.37 -72.68 -8.27
CA THR A 130 28.91 -72.77 -8.41
C THR A 130 28.54 -73.40 -9.74
N MET A 131 27.51 -74.24 -9.74
CA MET A 131 26.86 -74.76 -10.95
C MET A 131 25.37 -74.48 -10.86
N SER A 132 24.82 -73.81 -11.87
CA SER A 132 23.39 -73.48 -11.94
C SER A 132 22.80 -73.91 -13.27
N VAL A 133 21.61 -74.50 -13.22
CA VAL A 133 20.82 -74.89 -14.38
C VAL A 133 19.68 -73.89 -14.55
N GLY A 134 19.59 -73.27 -15.72
CA GLY A 134 18.52 -72.36 -16.10
C GLY A 134 17.63 -72.94 -17.20
N VAL A 135 16.40 -72.43 -17.29
CA VAL A 135 15.46 -72.73 -18.38
C VAL A 135 15.07 -71.43 -19.07
N ASN A 136 15.22 -71.38 -20.40
CA ASN A 136 14.67 -70.29 -21.20
C ASN A 136 13.16 -70.54 -21.42
N THR A 137 12.34 -69.67 -20.84
CA THR A 137 10.89 -69.73 -20.85
C THR A 137 10.25 -68.87 -21.96
N SER A 138 11.04 -68.31 -22.88
CA SER A 138 10.55 -67.36 -23.90
C SER A 138 9.81 -67.99 -25.08
N ALA A 139 9.75 -69.33 -25.17
CA ALA A 139 9.13 -70.04 -26.28
C ALA A 139 8.50 -71.35 -25.81
N ALA A 140 7.37 -71.71 -26.41
CA ALA A 140 6.68 -72.96 -26.12
C ALA A 140 7.49 -74.18 -26.58
N ALA A 141 7.68 -75.16 -25.70
CA ALA A 141 8.25 -76.47 -25.97
C ALA A 141 7.93 -77.47 -24.85
N VAL A 142 7.81 -78.75 -25.14
CA VAL A 142 7.89 -79.76 -24.07
C VAL A 142 9.36 -79.85 -23.64
N VAL A 143 9.67 -79.64 -22.36
CA VAL A 143 11.01 -79.89 -21.80
C VAL A 143 10.94 -81.20 -21.01
N ASN A 144 11.45 -82.25 -21.61
CA ASN A 144 11.74 -83.51 -20.93
C ASN A 144 13.16 -83.89 -21.32
N GLY A 145 14.07 -83.06 -20.84
CA GLY A 145 15.46 -83.08 -21.21
C GLY A 145 16.35 -83.22 -19.99
N HIS A 146 17.64 -83.26 -20.25
CA HIS A 146 18.64 -83.24 -19.21
C HIS A 146 19.82 -82.41 -19.66
N ILE A 147 20.61 -81.95 -18.70
CA ILE A 147 21.96 -81.48 -18.94
C ILE A 147 22.93 -82.43 -18.22
N ALA A 148 23.89 -82.97 -18.98
CA ALA A 148 24.89 -83.86 -18.40
C ALA A 148 25.77 -83.09 -17.40
N VAL A 149 26.11 -83.72 -16.29
CA VAL A 149 27.11 -83.27 -15.32
C VAL A 149 28.28 -84.23 -15.41
N ASN A 150 29.33 -83.80 -16.10
CA ASN A 150 30.53 -84.60 -16.33
C ASN A 150 31.43 -84.57 -15.10
N TYR A 151 31.93 -85.74 -14.73
CA TYR A 151 32.80 -85.95 -13.59
C TYR A 151 34.22 -86.25 -14.03
N VAL A 152 35.17 -85.53 -13.45
CA VAL A 152 36.60 -85.68 -13.71
C VAL A 152 37.32 -85.84 -12.39
N SER A 153 38.03 -86.95 -12.23
CA SER A 153 39.01 -87.15 -11.17
C SER A 153 40.14 -86.16 -11.39
N ALA A 154 40.42 -85.34 -10.39
CA ALA A 154 41.26 -84.15 -10.56
C ALA A 154 42.76 -84.46 -10.72
N GLY A 155 43.20 -85.70 -10.51
CA GLY A 155 44.63 -86.01 -10.42
C GLY A 155 45.28 -85.30 -9.23
N ALA A 156 44.50 -85.11 -8.17
CA ALA A 156 44.88 -84.40 -6.96
C ALA A 156 44.12 -84.95 -5.75
N VAL A 157 44.74 -84.88 -4.57
CA VAL A 157 44.10 -85.18 -3.28
C VAL A 157 44.23 -83.97 -2.39
N ASN A 158 43.10 -83.46 -1.89
CA ASN A 158 43.05 -82.26 -1.06
C ASN A 158 43.76 -81.06 -1.72
N GLY A 159 43.54 -80.88 -3.02
CA GLY A 159 44.10 -79.81 -3.84
C GLY A 159 45.57 -80.00 -4.26
N VAL A 160 46.24 -81.08 -3.85
CA VAL A 160 47.64 -81.35 -4.21
C VAL A 160 47.71 -82.39 -5.33
N SER A 161 48.33 -82.05 -6.46
CA SER A 161 48.45 -82.96 -7.60
C SER A 161 49.24 -84.22 -7.26
N ASN A 162 48.80 -85.36 -7.79
CA ASN A 162 49.49 -86.64 -7.70
C ASN A 162 50.24 -87.01 -9.00
N ASN A 163 50.33 -86.08 -9.96
CA ASN A 163 51.01 -86.22 -11.26
C ASN A 163 50.44 -87.30 -12.20
N LEU A 164 49.26 -87.86 -11.92
CA LEU A 164 48.58 -88.81 -12.81
C LEU A 164 47.72 -88.12 -13.87
N GLY A 165 47.54 -86.80 -13.76
CA GLY A 165 46.67 -86.02 -14.62
C GLY A 165 45.18 -86.23 -14.30
N THR A 166 44.31 -85.55 -15.04
CA THR A 166 42.87 -85.68 -14.86
C THR A 166 42.32 -86.87 -15.63
N LEU A 167 41.34 -87.57 -15.06
CA LEU A 167 40.67 -88.69 -15.72
C LEU A 167 39.15 -88.53 -15.67
N ALA A 168 38.47 -88.71 -16.80
CA ALA A 168 37.01 -88.75 -16.82
C ALA A 168 36.52 -89.98 -16.04
N VAL A 169 35.64 -89.78 -15.06
CA VAL A 169 35.13 -90.82 -14.15
C VAL A 169 33.63 -91.03 -14.23
N GLY A 170 32.99 -90.44 -15.26
CA GLY A 170 31.59 -90.65 -15.57
C GLY A 170 30.83 -89.36 -15.82
N SER A 171 29.52 -89.49 -15.96
CA SER A 171 28.60 -88.37 -16.11
C SER A 171 27.24 -88.79 -15.59
N GLU A 172 26.53 -87.85 -14.97
CA GLU A 172 25.13 -88.03 -14.54
C GLU A 172 24.24 -86.99 -15.21
N ASN A 173 23.03 -87.39 -15.59
CA ASN A 173 22.07 -86.48 -16.20
C ASN A 173 21.27 -85.76 -15.12
N PHE A 174 21.40 -84.42 -15.05
CA PHE A 174 20.47 -83.61 -14.29
C PHE A 174 19.17 -83.44 -15.08
N GLY A 175 18.11 -84.11 -14.64
CA GLY A 175 16.80 -84.02 -15.29
C GLY A 175 16.17 -82.63 -15.15
N VAL A 176 15.68 -82.11 -16.27
CA VAL A 176 14.86 -80.89 -16.33
C VAL A 176 13.56 -81.28 -17.00
N VAL A 177 12.48 -81.23 -16.22
CA VAL A 177 11.16 -81.71 -16.64
C VAL A 177 10.13 -80.62 -16.45
N GLY A 178 9.36 -80.35 -17.49
CA GLY A 178 8.24 -79.44 -17.48
C GLY A 178 7.76 -79.20 -18.90
N THR A 179 6.46 -79.12 -19.12
CA THR A 179 5.97 -78.66 -20.42
C THR A 179 5.98 -77.15 -20.42
N ILE A 180 6.47 -76.53 -21.47
CA ILE A 180 6.32 -75.10 -21.75
C ILE A 180 5.26 -75.02 -22.87
N GLU A 181 3.98 -75.16 -22.54
CA GLU A 181 2.93 -75.01 -23.56
C GLU A 181 2.71 -73.53 -23.84
N ALA A 182 2.38 -73.18 -25.09
CA ALA A 182 2.07 -71.79 -25.48
C ALA A 182 0.88 -71.19 -24.71
N THR A 183 0.10 -72.02 -24.01
CA THR A 183 -1.13 -71.58 -23.31
C THR A 183 -1.33 -72.28 -21.96
N GLY A 184 -0.85 -73.52 -21.77
CA GLY A 184 -1.07 -74.29 -20.54
C GLY A 184 -0.05 -74.02 -19.42
N ASN A 185 1.23 -73.81 -19.77
CA ASN A 185 2.30 -73.67 -18.78
C ASN A 185 3.16 -72.41 -18.98
N ILE A 186 3.08 -71.72 -20.13
CA ILE A 186 3.40 -70.29 -20.21
C ILE A 186 2.07 -69.54 -20.12
N ILE A 187 1.98 -68.64 -19.16
CA ILE A 187 0.90 -67.66 -19.09
C ILE A 187 1.46 -66.25 -19.29
N ASP A 188 0.63 -65.38 -19.84
CA ASP A 188 0.97 -63.96 -19.94
C ASP A 188 1.03 -63.36 -18.53
N GLN A 189 1.93 -62.37 -18.35
CA GLN A 189 1.95 -61.56 -17.15
C GLN A 189 0.62 -60.78 -17.02
N ALA A 190 0.25 -60.42 -15.80
CA ALA A 190 -0.78 -59.43 -15.57
C ALA A 190 -0.42 -58.12 -16.30
N SER A 191 -1.41 -57.47 -16.91
CA SER A 191 -1.23 -56.28 -17.73
C SER A 191 -1.96 -55.09 -17.09
N PRO A 192 -1.34 -54.39 -16.12
CA PRO A 192 -2.00 -53.31 -15.40
C PRO A 192 -2.23 -52.08 -16.29
N VAL A 193 -3.49 -51.62 -16.34
CA VAL A 193 -3.90 -50.36 -16.99
C VAL A 193 -4.60 -49.48 -15.97
N ILE A 194 -4.09 -48.28 -15.72
CA ILE A 194 -4.78 -47.27 -14.91
C ILE A 194 -5.82 -46.58 -15.79
N ASN A 195 -7.10 -46.68 -15.41
CA ASN A 195 -8.21 -46.12 -16.18
C ASN A 195 -8.59 -44.69 -15.72
N THR A 196 -8.10 -44.26 -14.56
CA THR A 196 -8.39 -42.92 -14.04
C THR A 196 -7.60 -41.85 -14.79
N GLY A 197 -8.29 -40.83 -15.30
CA GLY A 197 -7.67 -39.68 -15.96
C GLY A 197 -6.73 -38.92 -15.01
N GLN A 198 -5.57 -38.54 -15.53
CA GLN A 198 -4.53 -37.87 -14.76
C GLN A 198 -4.30 -36.44 -15.28
N PRO A 199 -4.03 -35.47 -14.40
CA PRO A 199 -3.98 -35.59 -12.94
C PRO A 199 -5.37 -35.67 -12.29
N ILE A 200 -5.49 -36.42 -11.19
CA ILE A 200 -6.70 -36.42 -10.35
C ILE A 200 -6.78 -35.08 -9.63
N ASN A 201 -7.80 -34.28 -9.93
CA ASN A 201 -8.05 -33.02 -9.26
C ASN A 201 -8.98 -33.20 -8.06
N LEU A 202 -8.45 -33.04 -6.86
CA LEU A 202 -9.18 -33.10 -5.58
C LEU A 202 -9.86 -31.76 -5.22
N GLY A 203 -9.66 -30.72 -6.02
CA GLY A 203 -10.26 -29.39 -5.82
C GLY A 203 -9.56 -28.56 -4.75
N ASN A 204 -10.26 -27.50 -4.32
CA ASN A 204 -9.74 -26.51 -3.38
C ASN A 204 -10.45 -26.64 -2.03
N VAL A 205 -9.70 -26.62 -0.93
CA VAL A 205 -10.26 -26.69 0.43
C VAL A 205 -9.58 -25.69 1.37
N ARG A 206 -10.16 -25.45 2.55
CA ARG A 206 -9.52 -24.63 3.60
C ARG A 206 -8.52 -25.45 4.40
N ILE A 207 -7.53 -24.77 5.02
CA ILE A 207 -6.65 -25.39 6.01
C ILE A 207 -7.48 -26.14 7.05
N GLY A 208 -7.06 -27.37 7.38
CA GLY A 208 -7.67 -28.21 8.40
C GLY A 208 -9.02 -28.81 8.02
N SER A 209 -9.53 -28.55 6.80
CA SER A 209 -10.71 -29.25 6.30
C SER A 209 -10.41 -30.74 6.09
N ALA A 210 -11.46 -31.56 6.10
CA ALA A 210 -11.33 -32.96 5.69
C ALA A 210 -10.76 -33.05 4.27
N SER A 211 -9.77 -33.92 4.06
CA SER A 211 -9.21 -34.15 2.72
C SER A 211 -10.30 -34.66 1.78
N PRO A 212 -10.47 -34.06 0.59
CA PRO A 212 -11.16 -34.73 -0.49
C PRO A 212 -10.42 -36.03 -0.83
N SER A 213 -11.15 -37.04 -1.27
CA SER A 213 -10.60 -38.33 -1.68
C SER A 213 -11.13 -38.72 -3.05
N ALA A 214 -10.30 -39.39 -3.84
CA ALA A 214 -10.70 -39.99 -5.11
C ALA A 214 -10.28 -41.46 -5.15
N LEU A 215 -11.03 -42.26 -5.92
CA LEU A 215 -10.71 -43.66 -6.18
C LEU A 215 -9.89 -43.79 -7.46
N VAL A 216 -8.95 -44.74 -7.47
CA VAL A 216 -8.14 -45.07 -8.65
C VAL A 216 -8.63 -46.38 -9.24
N SER A 217 -9.01 -46.35 -10.52
CA SER A 217 -9.44 -47.52 -11.27
C SER A 217 -8.27 -48.17 -12.00
N VAL A 218 -8.11 -49.47 -11.81
CA VAL A 218 -7.07 -50.28 -12.45
C VAL A 218 -7.71 -51.52 -13.07
N SER A 219 -7.40 -51.77 -14.34
CA SER A 219 -7.75 -53.00 -15.04
C SER A 219 -6.55 -53.93 -15.12
N ASN A 220 -6.80 -55.24 -15.02
CA ASN A 220 -5.88 -56.24 -15.55
C ASN A 220 -6.29 -56.53 -17.00
N GLN A 221 -5.67 -55.86 -17.97
CA GLN A 221 -6.05 -55.96 -19.38
C GLN A 221 -5.87 -57.39 -19.89
N ALA A 222 -6.96 -58.00 -20.38
CA ALA A 222 -6.93 -59.33 -20.97
C ALA A 222 -6.06 -59.35 -22.22
N THR A 223 -5.17 -60.35 -22.34
CA THR A 223 -4.32 -60.57 -23.52
C THR A 223 -4.93 -61.55 -24.52
N GLY A 224 -5.97 -62.29 -24.13
CA GLY A 224 -6.59 -63.35 -24.94
C GLY A 224 -5.99 -64.74 -24.72
N ASN A 225 -4.88 -64.86 -24.00
CA ASN A 225 -4.29 -66.13 -23.57
C ASN A 225 -4.60 -66.40 -22.08
N ALA A 226 -4.17 -67.55 -21.56
CA ALA A 226 -4.08 -67.74 -20.11
C ALA A 226 -3.13 -66.69 -19.52
N GLN A 227 -3.56 -66.01 -18.45
CA GLN A 227 -2.88 -64.84 -17.90
C GLN A 227 -2.92 -64.85 -16.36
N ALA A 228 -1.85 -64.38 -15.74
CA ALA A 228 -1.77 -64.17 -14.30
C ALA A 228 -2.77 -63.11 -13.82
N ALA A 229 -3.24 -63.27 -12.58
CA ALA A 229 -4.03 -62.24 -11.92
C ALA A 229 -3.15 -61.08 -11.44
N LEU A 230 -3.74 -59.90 -11.22
CA LEU A 230 -3.02 -58.70 -10.79
C LEU A 230 -3.24 -58.44 -9.29
N ASN A 231 -2.15 -58.23 -8.56
CA ASN A 231 -2.18 -57.62 -7.23
C ASN A 231 -1.66 -56.17 -7.34
N ALA A 232 -2.21 -55.28 -6.52
CA ALA A 232 -1.76 -53.89 -6.45
C ALA A 232 -1.80 -53.36 -5.02
N THR A 233 -0.84 -52.49 -4.69
CA THR A 233 -0.80 -51.69 -3.46
C THR A 233 -0.45 -50.26 -3.83
N ILE A 234 -1.12 -49.27 -3.25
CA ILE A 234 -0.83 -47.85 -3.50
C ILE A 234 -0.18 -47.19 -2.27
N SER A 235 0.82 -46.35 -2.51
CA SER A 235 1.46 -45.51 -1.49
C SER A 235 1.50 -44.04 -1.95
N GLY A 236 1.24 -43.12 -1.03
CA GLY A 236 1.29 -41.68 -1.30
C GLY A 236 2.64 -41.10 -0.90
N ASN A 237 3.13 -40.14 -1.69
CA ASN A 237 4.27 -39.30 -1.31
C ASN A 237 3.74 -37.94 -0.84
N ALA A 238 4.07 -37.55 0.39
CA ALA A 238 3.64 -36.27 0.95
C ALA A 238 3.94 -35.12 -0.03
N PRO A 239 2.99 -34.20 -0.29
CA PRO A 239 1.72 -33.98 0.44
C PRO A 239 0.53 -34.86 0.02
N ILE A 240 0.70 -35.81 -0.91
CA ILE A 240 -0.35 -36.76 -1.30
C ILE A 240 -0.41 -37.91 -0.30
N THR A 241 -1.63 -38.24 0.13
CA THR A 241 -1.91 -39.45 0.92
C THR A 241 -2.51 -40.49 0.00
N ALA A 242 -2.13 -41.75 0.13
CA ALA A 242 -2.80 -42.84 -0.58
C ALA A 242 -2.88 -44.08 0.30
N SER A 243 -3.92 -44.86 0.09
CA SER A 243 -4.14 -46.10 0.83
C SER A 243 -4.95 -47.08 0.00
N GLY A 244 -4.76 -48.36 0.30
CA GLY A 244 -5.52 -49.43 -0.31
C GLY A 244 -4.67 -50.44 -1.07
N SER A 245 -5.30 -51.58 -1.32
CA SER A 245 -4.72 -52.69 -2.09
C SER A 245 -5.82 -53.61 -2.58
N PHE A 246 -5.51 -54.38 -3.62
CA PHE A 246 -6.33 -55.51 -4.05
C PHE A 246 -5.42 -56.66 -4.47
N ASN A 247 -5.95 -57.89 -4.39
CA ASN A 247 -5.24 -59.10 -4.78
C ASN A 247 -6.11 -59.91 -5.75
N LEU A 248 -5.44 -60.66 -6.63
CA LEU A 248 -6.02 -61.61 -7.57
C LEU A 248 -7.08 -61.01 -8.50
N LEU A 249 -6.86 -59.77 -8.98
CA LEU A 249 -7.73 -59.18 -9.99
C LEU A 249 -7.59 -59.97 -11.31
N ALA A 250 -8.68 -60.66 -11.67
CA ALA A 250 -8.70 -61.58 -12.79
C ALA A 250 -8.40 -60.88 -14.14
N PRO A 251 -7.87 -61.60 -15.14
CA PRO A 251 -7.75 -61.09 -16.50
C PRO A 251 -9.07 -60.54 -17.04
N GLY A 252 -9.04 -59.32 -17.60
CA GLY A 252 -10.20 -58.59 -18.08
C GLY A 252 -11.04 -57.89 -17.01
N ALA A 253 -10.73 -58.05 -15.72
CA ALA A 253 -11.45 -57.40 -14.64
C ALA A 253 -10.86 -56.02 -14.31
N THR A 254 -11.70 -55.18 -13.69
CA THR A 254 -11.36 -53.83 -13.23
C THR A 254 -11.69 -53.71 -11.75
N ASP A 255 -10.73 -53.22 -10.96
CA ASP A 255 -10.98 -52.69 -9.62
C ASP A 255 -11.09 -51.17 -9.71
N ALA A 256 -12.13 -50.58 -9.12
CA ALA A 256 -12.36 -49.14 -9.12
C ALA A 256 -12.65 -48.57 -7.72
N SER A 257 -12.41 -49.36 -6.67
CA SER A 257 -12.85 -49.03 -5.31
C SER A 257 -11.81 -49.29 -4.23
N SER A 258 -10.80 -50.09 -4.50
CA SER A 258 -9.87 -50.56 -3.47
C SER A 258 -8.67 -49.64 -3.28
N LEU A 259 -8.37 -48.78 -4.26
CA LEU A 259 -7.26 -47.81 -4.20
C LEU A 259 -7.83 -46.40 -4.08
N SER A 260 -7.36 -45.63 -3.09
CA SER A 260 -7.78 -44.24 -2.90
C SER A 260 -6.60 -43.30 -2.68
N VAL A 261 -6.73 -42.09 -3.21
CA VAL A 261 -5.82 -40.97 -3.01
C VAL A 261 -6.53 -39.81 -2.33
N GLY A 262 -5.77 -39.03 -1.58
CA GLY A 262 -6.16 -37.80 -0.91
C GLY A 262 -4.98 -36.83 -0.82
N MET A 263 -5.14 -35.75 -0.07
CA MET A 263 -4.12 -34.71 0.08
C MET A 263 -4.07 -34.17 1.50
N SER A 264 -2.88 -33.76 1.95
CA SER A 264 -2.74 -33.03 3.20
C SER A 264 -3.40 -31.65 3.11
N THR A 265 -4.23 -31.32 4.10
CA THR A 265 -4.88 -30.01 4.25
C THR A 265 -4.25 -29.17 5.37
N ALA A 266 -3.08 -29.61 5.89
CA ALA A 266 -2.45 -28.99 7.06
C ALA A 266 -1.87 -27.58 6.78
N SER A 267 -1.49 -27.31 5.53
CA SER A 267 -0.84 -26.06 5.13
C SER A 267 -1.43 -25.57 3.81
N ALA A 268 -1.57 -24.25 3.67
CA ALA A 268 -2.00 -23.64 2.42
C ALA A 268 -0.90 -23.69 1.35
N GLY A 269 -1.32 -23.77 0.09
CA GLY A 269 -0.44 -23.97 -1.06
C GLY A 269 -1.13 -24.73 -2.20
N ALA A 270 -0.49 -24.74 -3.37
CA ALA A 270 -0.79 -25.76 -4.37
C ALA A 270 -0.32 -27.10 -3.84
N ILE A 271 -1.21 -28.08 -3.88
CA ILE A 271 -0.90 -29.45 -3.49
C ILE A 271 -0.80 -30.24 -4.78
N GLY A 272 0.41 -30.67 -5.13
CA GLY A 272 0.68 -31.51 -6.29
C GLY A 272 1.69 -32.59 -5.92
N GLY A 273 1.50 -33.79 -6.46
CA GLY A 273 2.41 -34.89 -6.24
C GLY A 273 1.94 -36.18 -6.91
N THR A 274 2.61 -37.28 -6.58
CA THR A 274 2.27 -38.60 -7.11
C THR A 274 1.93 -39.59 -6.00
N ALA A 275 0.98 -40.48 -6.29
CA ALA A 275 0.80 -41.73 -5.57
C ALA A 275 1.33 -42.86 -6.45
N THR A 276 2.18 -43.73 -5.91
CA THR A 276 2.81 -44.81 -6.66
C THR A 276 2.04 -46.12 -6.41
N ILE A 277 1.67 -46.80 -7.49
CA ILE A 277 1.05 -48.12 -7.44
C ILE A 277 2.12 -49.17 -7.74
N ALA A 278 2.38 -50.04 -6.78
CA ALA A 278 3.20 -51.22 -6.98
C ALA A 278 2.31 -52.36 -7.50
N PHE A 279 2.75 -53.02 -8.56
CA PHE A 279 2.04 -54.12 -9.20
C PHE A 279 2.80 -55.44 -9.05
N VAL A 280 2.07 -56.52 -8.80
CA VAL A 280 2.59 -57.88 -8.79
C VAL A 280 1.71 -58.74 -9.68
N SER A 281 2.33 -59.41 -10.65
CA SER A 281 1.72 -60.44 -11.47
C SER A 281 1.72 -61.76 -10.72
N ASP A 282 0.54 -62.32 -10.47
CA ASP A 282 0.32 -63.46 -9.58
C ASP A 282 -0.35 -64.64 -10.31
N ALA A 283 0.42 -65.69 -10.55
CA ALA A 283 0.00 -66.91 -11.23
C ALA A 283 -0.77 -67.90 -10.32
N ASN A 284 -1.03 -67.57 -9.06
CA ASN A 284 -1.82 -68.45 -8.18
C ASN A 284 -3.25 -68.70 -8.70
N ASN A 285 -3.77 -67.84 -9.57
CA ASN A 285 -5.07 -68.02 -10.21
C ASN A 285 -5.11 -69.16 -11.24
N VAL A 286 -3.96 -69.59 -11.78
CA VAL A 286 -3.88 -70.71 -12.74
C VAL A 286 -3.29 -72.00 -12.14
N GLY A 287 -2.60 -71.91 -11.00
CA GLY A 287 -2.04 -73.06 -10.28
C GLY A 287 -0.70 -73.57 -10.82
N ASN A 288 -0.14 -74.60 -10.17
CA ASN A 288 1.12 -75.28 -10.56
C ASN A 288 2.37 -74.39 -10.75
N CYS A 289 2.39 -73.18 -10.20
CA CYS A 289 3.49 -72.20 -10.31
C CYS A 289 4.52 -72.25 -9.16
N ALA A 290 4.43 -73.24 -8.27
CA ALA A 290 5.34 -73.37 -7.13
C ALA A 290 6.77 -73.73 -7.61
N PRO A 291 7.84 -73.16 -7.01
CA PRO A 291 7.84 -72.31 -5.81
C PRO A 291 7.73 -70.80 -6.07
N LYS A 292 7.59 -70.34 -7.32
CA LYS A 292 7.62 -68.90 -7.68
C LYS A 292 6.39 -68.48 -8.48
N CYS A 293 5.29 -68.18 -7.78
CA CYS A 293 4.03 -67.76 -8.41
C CYS A 293 3.91 -66.25 -8.68
N GLN A 294 4.69 -65.43 -7.97
CA GLN A 294 4.59 -63.96 -8.04
C GLN A 294 5.80 -63.34 -8.73
N MET A 295 5.53 -62.32 -9.55
CA MET A 295 6.53 -61.53 -10.26
C MET A 295 6.21 -60.04 -10.11
N THR A 296 7.15 -59.27 -9.57
CA THR A 296 7.03 -57.81 -9.48
C THR A 296 7.02 -57.19 -10.87
N LEU A 297 6.04 -56.33 -11.14
CA LEU A 297 5.95 -55.53 -12.36
C LEU A 297 6.48 -54.11 -12.12
N ALA A 298 6.69 -53.36 -13.20
CA ALA A 298 7.01 -51.94 -13.09
C ALA A 298 5.87 -51.20 -12.39
N SER A 299 6.20 -50.40 -11.37
CA SER A 299 5.24 -49.51 -10.71
C SER A 299 4.80 -48.38 -11.65
N GLN A 300 3.61 -47.85 -11.42
CA GLN A 300 3.08 -46.70 -12.15
C GLN A 300 2.67 -45.60 -11.19
N ASP A 301 2.87 -44.35 -11.58
CA ASP A 301 2.50 -43.18 -10.79
C ASP A 301 1.15 -42.60 -11.21
N VAL A 302 0.40 -42.13 -10.22
CA VAL A 302 -0.86 -41.39 -10.35
C VAL A 302 -0.59 -39.95 -9.95
N ALA A 303 -0.67 -39.02 -10.89
CA ALA A 303 -0.54 -37.60 -10.59
C ALA A 303 -1.82 -37.09 -9.91
N VAL A 304 -1.66 -36.43 -8.76
CA VAL A 304 -2.76 -35.88 -7.97
C VAL A 304 -2.50 -34.40 -7.72
N GLN A 305 -3.55 -33.60 -7.82
CA GLN A 305 -3.49 -32.16 -7.60
C GLN A 305 -4.69 -31.62 -6.84
N GLY A 306 -4.50 -30.45 -6.22
CA GLY A 306 -5.51 -29.67 -5.54
C GLY A 306 -4.87 -28.40 -4.97
N ALA A 307 -5.59 -27.65 -4.15
CA ALA A 307 -5.01 -26.54 -3.41
C ALA A 307 -5.67 -26.36 -2.04
N VAL A 308 -4.91 -25.82 -1.10
CA VAL A 308 -5.37 -25.52 0.25
C VAL A 308 -5.26 -24.02 0.46
N TYR A 309 -6.34 -23.39 0.95
CA TYR A 309 -6.43 -21.96 1.17
C TYR A 309 -6.54 -21.64 2.67
N ARG A 310 -5.90 -20.54 3.09
CA ARG A 310 -6.13 -19.92 4.40
C ARG A 310 -7.36 -19.02 4.35
N LEU A 311 -7.95 -18.80 5.53
CA LEU A 311 -8.92 -17.73 5.71
C LEU A 311 -8.23 -16.37 5.54
N ALA A 312 -9.01 -15.36 5.15
CA ALA A 312 -8.56 -13.97 5.10
C ALA A 312 -8.16 -13.44 6.49
N ASP A 313 -7.22 -12.49 6.53
CA ASP A 313 -6.71 -11.87 7.76
C ASP A 313 -6.99 -10.34 7.73
N PRO A 314 -8.08 -9.87 8.34
CA PRO A 314 -8.49 -8.47 8.23
C PRO A 314 -7.63 -7.53 9.07
N LYS A 315 -7.32 -6.36 8.49
CA LYS A 315 -6.81 -5.18 9.20
C LYS A 315 -7.65 -3.96 8.89
N LEU A 316 -8.21 -3.33 9.92
CA LEU A 316 -8.76 -1.99 9.80
C LEU A 316 -7.63 -0.97 9.91
N ASN A 317 -7.32 -0.27 8.81
CA ASN A 317 -6.29 0.77 8.80
C ASN A 317 -6.83 2.09 9.34
N THR A 318 -8.11 2.39 9.08
CA THR A 318 -8.79 3.60 9.57
C THR A 318 -9.60 3.28 10.81
N THR A 319 -9.05 3.55 11.99
CA THR A 319 -9.73 3.29 13.28
C THR A 319 -10.50 4.51 13.81
N THR A 320 -10.23 5.70 13.28
CA THR A 320 -10.91 6.95 13.68
C THR A 320 -11.23 7.80 12.45
N VAL A 321 -12.40 8.42 12.45
CA VAL A 321 -12.84 9.41 11.45
C VAL A 321 -13.36 10.64 12.17
N THR A 322 -12.84 11.81 11.81
CA THR A 322 -13.30 13.10 12.32
C THR A 322 -13.77 13.96 11.15
N LEU A 323 -15.00 14.48 11.23
CA LEU A 323 -15.61 15.30 10.19
C LEU A 323 -16.17 16.59 10.79
N ALA A 324 -16.12 17.67 10.03
CA ALA A 324 -16.75 18.93 10.41
C ALA A 324 -17.49 19.53 9.22
N ALA A 325 -18.60 20.21 9.48
CA ALA A 325 -19.39 20.91 8.48
C ALA A 325 -20.18 22.06 9.11
N ARG A 326 -20.78 22.93 8.29
CA ARG A 326 -21.84 23.82 8.77
C ARG A 326 -23.20 23.23 8.42
N ARG A 327 -24.22 23.63 9.18
CA ARG A 327 -25.58 23.14 8.97
C ARG A 327 -26.06 23.46 7.54
N GLY A 328 -26.58 22.44 6.86
CA GLY A 328 -27.06 22.53 5.49
C GLY A 328 -25.99 22.46 4.40
N ASP A 329 -24.70 22.35 4.76
CA ASP A 329 -23.65 22.07 3.77
C ASP A 329 -23.82 20.65 3.20
N ALA A 330 -23.22 20.38 2.05
CA ALA A 330 -23.15 19.02 1.53
C ALA A 330 -22.46 18.09 2.55
N PRO A 331 -23.00 16.90 2.86
CA PRO A 331 -22.39 15.98 3.81
C PRO A 331 -20.93 15.66 3.47
N PRO A 332 -19.96 16.01 4.33
CA PRO A 332 -18.58 15.59 4.11
C PRO A 332 -18.48 14.08 4.32
N THR A 333 -17.63 13.44 3.52
CA THR A 333 -17.43 11.99 3.54
C THR A 333 -15.98 11.63 3.82
N ALA A 334 -15.74 10.51 4.50
CA ALA A 334 -14.43 9.90 4.65
C ALA A 334 -14.47 8.41 4.36
N ALA A 335 -13.39 7.90 3.76
CA ALA A 335 -13.23 6.49 3.47
C ALA A 335 -12.60 5.74 4.64
N ILE A 336 -13.05 4.51 4.85
CA ILE A 336 -12.47 3.57 5.80
C ILE A 336 -11.58 2.62 5.02
N SER A 337 -10.29 2.61 5.37
CA SER A 337 -9.34 1.69 4.75
C SER A 337 -9.27 0.37 5.50
N VAL A 338 -9.30 -0.72 4.73
CA VAL A 338 -9.19 -2.11 5.19
C VAL A 338 -8.16 -2.83 4.31
N SER A 339 -7.31 -3.65 4.92
CA SER A 339 -6.41 -4.57 4.22
C SER A 339 -6.73 -6.02 4.55
N ASN A 340 -6.48 -6.91 3.59
CA ASN A 340 -6.32 -8.34 3.85
C ASN A 340 -4.82 -8.63 4.00
N GLN A 341 -4.33 -8.81 5.23
CA GLN A 341 -2.91 -8.99 5.55
C GLN A 341 -2.35 -10.37 5.22
N SER A 342 -3.18 -11.27 4.70
CA SER A 342 -2.74 -12.61 4.36
C SER A 342 -1.62 -12.61 3.32
N PRO A 343 -0.64 -13.54 3.41
CA PRO A 343 0.68 -13.35 2.80
C PRO A 343 0.77 -13.72 1.31
N ASP A 344 -0.16 -14.50 0.76
CA ASP A 344 -0.03 -15.06 -0.59
C ASP A 344 -1.38 -15.41 -1.24
N ILE A 345 -1.31 -15.89 -2.49
CA ILE A 345 -2.45 -16.24 -3.33
C ILE A 345 -3.27 -17.45 -2.86
N TYR A 346 -2.75 -18.27 -1.94
CA TYR A 346 -3.47 -19.38 -1.30
C TYR A 346 -4.20 -18.92 -0.05
N THR A 347 -4.90 -17.81 -0.21
CA THR A 347 -5.76 -17.20 0.81
C THR A 347 -7.09 -16.84 0.16
N GLU A 348 -8.17 -17.10 0.87
CA GLU A 348 -9.48 -16.59 0.53
C GLU A 348 -9.53 -15.05 0.53
N GLY A 349 -10.51 -14.52 -0.18
CA GLY A 349 -10.75 -13.09 -0.21
C GLY A 349 -11.38 -12.58 1.08
N LEU A 350 -11.19 -11.30 1.38
CA LEU A 350 -11.82 -10.62 2.50
C LEU A 350 -13.08 -9.87 2.04
N LYS A 351 -14.21 -10.16 2.66
CA LYS A 351 -15.40 -9.32 2.66
C LYS A 351 -15.38 -8.40 3.87
N ALA A 352 -15.84 -7.17 3.67
CA ALA A 352 -16.03 -6.23 4.77
C ALA A 352 -17.30 -5.40 4.55
N GLY A 353 -18.05 -5.17 5.62
CA GLY A 353 -19.27 -4.38 5.56
C GLY A 353 -19.65 -3.82 6.92
N PHE A 354 -20.42 -2.74 6.93
CA PHE A 354 -20.94 -2.16 8.17
C PHE A 354 -21.98 -3.07 8.81
N ALA A 355 -21.88 -3.22 10.13
CA ALA A 355 -22.87 -3.94 10.91
C ALA A 355 -23.94 -2.97 11.43
N GLY A 356 -25.19 -3.20 11.05
CA GLY A 356 -26.32 -2.45 11.58
C GLY A 356 -26.39 -0.99 11.12
N ALA A 357 -27.13 -0.18 11.89
CA ALA A 357 -27.33 1.24 11.59
C ALA A 357 -26.14 2.09 12.05
N ALA A 358 -25.82 3.13 11.29
CA ALA A 358 -24.81 4.12 11.68
C ALA A 358 -25.19 4.82 13.00
N PRO A 359 -24.20 5.26 13.81
CA PRO A 359 -24.45 6.12 14.96
C PRO A 359 -25.20 7.40 14.59
N ALA A 360 -25.92 7.98 15.55
CA ALA A 360 -26.63 9.23 15.35
C ALA A 360 -25.69 10.33 14.83
N GLY A 361 -26.15 11.10 13.83
CA GLY A 361 -25.34 12.12 13.16
C GLY A 361 -24.51 11.58 11.98
N PHE A 362 -24.44 10.27 11.75
CA PHE A 362 -23.68 9.69 10.65
C PHE A 362 -24.53 8.84 9.71
N SER A 363 -24.02 8.60 8.51
CA SER A 363 -24.47 7.54 7.63
C SER A 363 -23.26 6.75 7.13
N THR A 364 -23.48 5.46 6.85
CA THR A 364 -22.45 4.53 6.37
C THR A 364 -22.92 3.89 5.08
N SER A 365 -22.03 3.70 4.12
CA SER A 365 -22.37 3.10 2.83
C SER A 365 -21.24 2.29 2.24
N GLY A 366 -21.62 1.34 1.39
CA GLY A 366 -20.70 0.50 0.64
C GLY A 366 -20.27 -0.76 1.38
N SER A 367 -19.53 -1.59 0.66
CA SER A 367 -19.07 -2.91 1.11
C SER A 367 -17.89 -3.36 0.26
N ILE A 368 -17.00 -4.15 0.84
CA ILE A 368 -15.95 -4.87 0.14
C ILE A 368 -16.44 -6.30 -0.08
N VAL A 369 -16.48 -6.75 -1.34
CA VAL A 369 -17.07 -8.04 -1.72
C VAL A 369 -16.06 -9.18 -1.87
N ASN A 370 -14.80 -8.85 -2.21
CA ASN A 370 -13.73 -9.82 -2.40
C ASN A 370 -12.35 -9.12 -2.49
N LEU A 371 -11.77 -8.75 -1.35
CA LEU A 371 -10.43 -8.16 -1.30
C LEU A 371 -9.37 -9.26 -1.25
N ALA A 372 -8.58 -9.35 -2.31
CA ALA A 372 -7.50 -10.32 -2.44
C ALA A 372 -6.45 -10.18 -1.32
N ALA A 373 -5.71 -11.26 -1.07
CA ALA A 373 -4.56 -11.24 -0.15
C ALA A 373 -3.57 -10.12 -0.48
N GLN A 374 -3.02 -9.49 0.55
CA GLN A 374 -2.19 -8.27 0.49
C GLN A 374 -2.88 -7.05 -0.12
N GLY A 375 -4.14 -7.18 -0.54
CA GLY A 375 -4.94 -6.08 -1.05
C GLY A 375 -5.30 -5.09 0.04
N THR A 376 -5.39 -3.81 -0.34
CA THR A 376 -5.92 -2.74 0.49
C THR A 376 -7.00 -2.00 -0.29
N ASP A 377 -8.17 -1.85 0.32
CA ASP A 377 -9.22 -0.98 -0.16
C ASP A 377 -9.28 0.25 0.76
N ALA A 378 -9.42 1.43 0.17
CA ALA A 378 -9.51 2.71 0.88
C ALA A 378 -10.59 3.62 0.29
N SER A 379 -11.63 3.04 -0.31
CA SER A 379 -12.67 3.80 -1.03
C SER A 379 -14.06 3.18 -0.96
N SER A 380 -14.16 1.86 -0.79
CA SER A 380 -15.45 1.15 -0.89
C SER A 380 -16.31 1.30 0.35
N LEU A 381 -15.72 1.52 1.52
CA LEU A 381 -16.44 1.79 2.77
C LEU A 381 -16.39 3.28 3.06
N GLN A 382 -17.55 3.93 3.06
CA GLN A 382 -17.67 5.38 3.24
C GLN A 382 -18.51 5.71 4.47
N VAL A 383 -18.09 6.73 5.21
CA VAL A 383 -18.86 7.38 6.28
C VAL A 383 -19.14 8.81 5.88
N ALA A 384 -20.35 9.29 6.14
CA ALA A 384 -20.73 10.70 5.94
C ALA A 384 -21.31 11.31 7.22
N LEU A 385 -21.01 12.59 7.45
CA LEU A 385 -21.61 13.38 8.54
C LEU A 385 -22.92 14.02 8.06
N ASN A 386 -24.02 13.78 8.77
CA ASN A 386 -25.31 14.38 8.47
C ASN A 386 -25.35 15.85 8.93
N THR A 387 -25.49 16.77 8.00
CA THR A 387 -25.42 18.23 8.25
C THR A 387 -26.77 18.89 8.53
N GLY A 388 -27.86 18.11 8.66
CA GLY A 388 -29.21 18.63 8.83
C GLY A 388 -29.47 19.27 10.21
N THR A 389 -28.65 18.97 11.21
CA THR A 389 -28.80 19.49 12.57
C THR A 389 -27.43 19.86 13.13
N ALA A 390 -27.33 21.05 13.72
CA ALA A 390 -26.11 21.50 14.38
C ALA A 390 -25.91 20.78 15.72
N GLY A 391 -24.67 20.45 16.05
CA GLY A 391 -24.31 19.73 17.27
C GLY A 391 -22.98 18.99 17.14
N SER A 392 -22.58 18.36 18.26
CA SER A 392 -21.46 17.43 18.29
C SER A 392 -22.01 16.00 18.35
N PHE A 393 -21.49 15.16 17.46
CA PHE A 393 -21.91 13.78 17.25
C PHE A 393 -20.71 12.86 17.45
N GLY A 394 -20.97 11.70 18.05
CA GLY A 394 -19.94 10.69 18.27
C GLY A 394 -20.53 9.31 18.44
N GLY A 395 -19.69 8.31 18.25
CA GLY A 395 -20.06 6.91 18.44
C GLY A 395 -19.12 5.98 17.70
N ASN A 396 -19.41 4.69 17.75
CA ASN A 396 -18.64 3.68 17.04
C ASN A 396 -19.51 3.03 15.97
N THR A 397 -18.98 2.91 14.76
CA THR A 397 -19.54 2.00 13.75
C THR A 397 -18.70 0.73 13.70
N GLN A 398 -19.35 -0.42 13.53
CA GLN A 398 -18.69 -1.71 13.45
C GLN A 398 -18.53 -2.14 12.00
N VAL A 399 -17.33 -2.61 11.64
CA VAL A 399 -17.05 -3.27 10.37
C VAL A 399 -16.90 -4.76 10.65
N ASN A 400 -17.77 -5.57 10.06
CA ASN A 400 -17.71 -7.02 10.10
C ASN A 400 -16.81 -7.52 8.97
N PHE A 401 -16.04 -8.57 9.26
CA PHE A 401 -15.13 -9.20 8.33
C PHE A 401 -15.49 -10.66 8.11
N GLU A 402 -15.53 -11.06 6.85
CA GLU A 402 -15.80 -12.45 6.46
C GLU A 402 -14.75 -12.92 5.45
N SER A 403 -14.24 -14.13 5.63
CA SER A 403 -13.43 -14.83 4.63
C SER A 403 -14.36 -15.48 3.61
N THR A 404 -14.24 -15.09 2.34
CA THR A 404 -15.09 -15.58 1.25
C THR A 404 -14.40 -16.64 0.40
N GLY A 405 -15.04 -17.81 0.30
CA GLY A 405 -14.61 -18.88 -0.60
C GLY A 405 -14.84 -18.56 -2.09
N SER A 406 -15.59 -17.49 -2.42
CA SER A 406 -15.84 -17.08 -3.80
C SER A 406 -14.53 -16.80 -4.56
N GLY A 407 -14.32 -17.52 -5.66
CA GLY A 407 -13.09 -17.43 -6.47
C GLY A 407 -11.92 -18.29 -5.98
N THR A 408 -12.06 -19.00 -4.86
CA THR A 408 -11.03 -19.88 -4.30
C THR A 408 -11.59 -21.28 -3.97
N THR A 409 -12.08 -21.51 -2.76
CA THR A 409 -12.58 -22.80 -2.28
C THR A 409 -14.03 -23.09 -2.69
N GLY A 410 -14.80 -22.06 -3.04
CA GLY A 410 -16.25 -22.15 -3.24
C GLY A 410 -17.05 -22.42 -1.96
N ALA A 411 -16.39 -22.48 -0.79
CA ALA A 411 -17.04 -22.69 0.50
C ALA A 411 -17.85 -21.47 0.93
N SER A 412 -18.86 -21.69 1.77
CA SER A 412 -19.63 -20.61 2.41
C SER A 412 -18.72 -19.66 3.19
N ASP A 413 -19.09 -18.38 3.20
CA ASP A 413 -18.35 -17.34 3.92
C ASP A 413 -18.26 -17.66 5.41
N VAL A 414 -17.12 -17.32 6.02
CA VAL A 414 -16.87 -17.52 7.46
C VAL A 414 -16.45 -16.21 8.09
N SER A 415 -17.10 -15.85 9.20
CA SER A 415 -16.70 -14.69 9.99
C SER A 415 -15.26 -14.83 10.48
N VAL A 416 -14.44 -13.81 10.20
CA VAL A 416 -13.06 -13.67 10.69
C VAL A 416 -12.94 -12.51 11.68
N GLY A 417 -14.06 -12.13 12.28
CA GLY A 417 -14.14 -11.12 13.34
C GLY A 417 -14.78 -9.82 12.89
N ASN A 418 -14.62 -8.80 13.73
CA ASN A 418 -15.11 -7.44 13.49
C ASN A 418 -14.20 -6.45 14.21
N GLN A 419 -14.21 -5.19 13.76
CA GLN A 419 -13.50 -4.09 14.43
C GLN A 419 -14.37 -2.83 14.46
N LEU A 420 -14.11 -1.95 15.43
CA LEU A 420 -14.83 -0.69 15.60
C LEU A 420 -14.04 0.48 15.01
N VAL A 421 -14.77 1.41 14.41
CA VAL A 421 -14.26 2.70 13.94
C VAL A 421 -14.89 3.78 14.79
N SER A 422 -14.06 4.61 15.44
CA SER A 422 -14.51 5.74 16.23
C SER A 422 -14.86 6.91 15.33
N LEU A 423 -16.10 7.42 15.44
CA LEU A 423 -16.58 8.55 14.67
C LEU A 423 -16.73 9.76 15.59
N ALA A 424 -16.24 10.91 15.12
CA ALA A 424 -16.44 12.21 15.75
C ALA A 424 -16.84 13.24 14.68
N GLY A 425 -17.85 14.05 14.98
CA GLY A 425 -18.51 14.87 13.97
C GLY A 425 -19.04 16.17 14.57
N ASN A 426 -18.65 17.31 14.02
CA ASN A 426 -19.13 18.61 14.47
C ASN A 426 -19.89 19.32 13.35
N VAL A 427 -21.14 19.68 13.60
CA VAL A 427 -21.95 20.48 12.67
C VAL A 427 -22.24 21.83 13.32
N TYR A 428 -21.68 22.90 12.76
CA TYR A 428 -21.84 24.24 13.30
C TYR A 428 -23.04 24.96 12.68
N GLU A 429 -23.77 25.67 13.51
CA GLU A 429 -24.71 26.68 13.04
C GLU A 429 -23.97 27.90 12.48
N LYS A 430 -24.35 28.36 11.28
CA LYS A 430 -23.75 29.58 10.68
C LYS A 430 -24.07 30.80 11.54
N ALA A 431 -23.09 31.68 11.71
CA ALA A 431 -23.33 33.01 12.25
C ALA A 431 -24.21 33.81 11.28
N ILE A 432 -25.05 34.69 11.81
CA ILE A 432 -25.90 35.59 11.02
C ILE A 432 -25.56 37.02 11.41
N ALA A 433 -24.89 37.75 10.53
CA ALA A 433 -24.55 39.14 10.77
C ALA A 433 -25.82 40.01 10.73
N LYS A 434 -26.07 40.77 11.79
CA LYS A 434 -27.12 41.80 11.82
C LYS A 434 -26.53 43.12 12.31
N VAL A 435 -26.50 44.11 11.43
CA VAL A 435 -26.13 45.49 11.81
C VAL A 435 -27.36 46.17 12.40
N ASN A 436 -27.29 46.55 13.68
CA ASN A 436 -28.39 47.22 14.37
C ASN A 436 -28.35 48.74 14.19
N THR A 437 -27.16 49.30 13.91
CA THR A 437 -26.98 50.74 13.66
C THR A 437 -27.00 51.03 12.16
N ALA A 438 -28.12 51.51 11.63
CA ALA A 438 -28.24 51.88 10.21
C ALA A 438 -27.66 53.27 9.89
N LEU A 439 -27.62 54.17 10.87
CA LEU A 439 -27.15 55.56 10.74
C LEU A 439 -26.22 55.94 11.90
N VAL A 440 -25.06 56.49 11.55
CA VAL A 440 -24.17 57.23 12.45
C VAL A 440 -24.17 58.69 12.00
N ASP A 441 -24.84 59.55 12.77
CA ASP A 441 -24.91 60.99 12.50
C ASP A 441 -24.17 61.76 13.59
N PHE A 442 -23.18 62.58 13.22
CA PHE A 442 -22.44 63.45 14.13
C PHE A 442 -23.09 64.83 14.32
N GLY A 443 -24.14 65.16 13.56
CA GLY A 443 -24.78 66.47 13.61
C GLY A 443 -23.89 67.59 13.06
N ILE A 444 -24.14 68.82 13.53
CA ILE A 444 -23.33 69.99 13.20
C ILE A 444 -22.26 70.18 14.28
N VAL A 445 -21.00 70.18 13.87
CA VAL A 445 -19.81 70.48 14.70
C VAL A 445 -19.00 71.59 14.05
N HIS A 446 -18.08 72.21 14.78
CA HIS A 446 -17.21 73.25 14.23
C HIS A 446 -15.89 72.70 13.70
N LYS A 447 -15.30 73.45 12.77
CA LYS A 447 -13.98 73.16 12.22
C LYS A 447 -12.93 73.20 13.33
N GLY A 448 -12.20 72.10 13.49
CA GLY A 448 -11.21 71.93 14.56
C GLY A 448 -11.75 71.31 15.86
N ASP A 449 -13.05 71.04 15.95
CA ASP A 449 -13.61 70.37 17.14
C ASP A 449 -13.08 68.95 17.31
N VAL A 450 -12.84 68.56 18.56
CA VAL A 450 -12.57 67.17 18.92
C VAL A 450 -13.89 66.47 19.19
N VAL A 451 -14.27 65.56 18.29
CA VAL A 451 -15.54 64.83 18.36
C VAL A 451 -15.30 63.39 18.82
N ALA A 452 -16.05 62.94 19.82
CA ALA A 452 -15.98 61.56 20.29
C ALA A 452 -16.46 60.59 19.20
N ALA A 453 -15.77 59.45 19.06
CA ALA A 453 -16.17 58.40 18.13
C ALA A 453 -17.54 57.82 18.51
N LYS A 454 -18.29 57.37 17.51
CA LYS A 454 -19.60 56.73 17.67
C LYS A 454 -19.49 55.26 17.32
N SER A 455 -20.12 54.41 18.15
CA SER A 455 -20.05 52.96 17.97
C SER A 455 -21.16 52.44 17.05
N ILE A 456 -20.85 51.39 16.30
CA ILE A 456 -21.80 50.61 15.50
C ILE A 456 -22.18 49.37 16.31
N SER A 457 -23.49 49.15 16.49
CA SER A 457 -24.00 47.94 17.10
C SER A 457 -24.23 46.85 16.06
N VAL A 458 -23.71 45.65 16.33
CA VAL A 458 -23.83 44.45 15.51
C VAL A 458 -24.21 43.27 16.39
N SER A 459 -25.13 42.43 15.94
CA SER A 459 -25.47 41.16 16.59
C SER A 459 -25.07 39.98 15.71
N ASN A 460 -24.69 38.88 16.36
CA ASN A 460 -24.80 37.56 15.73
C ASN A 460 -26.23 37.05 15.97
N ALA A 461 -27.11 37.24 14.99
CA ALA A 461 -28.52 36.90 15.06
C ALA A 461 -28.81 35.40 14.87
N ALA A 462 -27.79 34.55 14.80
CA ALA A 462 -27.97 33.10 14.73
C ALA A 462 -28.70 32.57 15.97
N PRO A 463 -29.57 31.56 15.83
CA PRO A 463 -30.19 30.91 16.98
C PRO A 463 -29.11 30.20 17.81
N THR A 464 -29.19 30.30 19.13
CA THR A 464 -28.29 29.57 20.04
C THR A 464 -28.64 28.08 20.01
N VAL A 465 -27.70 27.26 19.59
CA VAL A 465 -27.79 25.80 19.55
C VAL A 465 -26.58 25.20 20.26
N ALA A 466 -26.44 23.87 20.23
CA ALA A 466 -25.34 23.18 20.90
C ALA A 466 -23.96 23.58 20.33
N LEU A 467 -23.86 23.85 19.02
CA LEU A 467 -22.62 24.25 18.36
C LEU A 467 -22.89 25.35 17.34
N ASN A 468 -22.30 26.53 17.55
CA ASN A 468 -22.46 27.72 16.72
C ASN A 468 -21.09 28.22 16.24
N ASP A 469 -21.06 28.76 15.03
CA ASP A 469 -20.02 29.69 14.62
C ASP A 469 -20.16 31.02 15.38
N THR A 470 -19.02 31.67 15.55
CA THR A 470 -18.93 33.05 16.02
C THR A 470 -18.90 34.02 14.85
N LEU A 471 -19.42 35.24 15.07
CA LEU A 471 -19.37 36.30 14.08
C LEU A 471 -18.05 37.07 14.21
N GLN A 472 -17.37 37.26 13.09
CA GLN A 472 -16.30 38.23 12.92
C GLN A 472 -16.78 39.37 12.02
N GLY A 473 -16.32 40.59 12.28
CA GLY A 473 -16.65 41.74 11.45
C GLY A 473 -15.62 42.86 11.52
N SER A 474 -15.39 43.56 10.41
CA SER A 474 -14.46 44.69 10.35
C SER A 474 -14.94 45.71 9.33
N PHE A 475 -14.34 46.90 9.35
CA PHE A 475 -14.52 47.85 8.25
C PHE A 475 -13.87 47.34 6.97
N ILE A 476 -14.52 47.62 5.84
CA ILE A 476 -14.00 47.44 4.48
C ILE A 476 -14.34 48.72 3.70
N ASN A 477 -13.52 49.13 2.73
CA ASN A 477 -13.88 50.20 1.79
C ASN A 477 -14.38 51.51 2.44
N MET A 478 -13.72 51.96 3.51
CA MET A 478 -14.11 53.23 4.16
C MET A 478 -14.08 54.39 3.15
N PRO A 479 -15.10 55.26 3.14
CA PRO A 479 -15.20 56.34 2.16
C PRO A 479 -14.03 57.32 2.26
N VAL A 480 -13.56 57.82 1.13
CA VAL A 480 -12.66 58.98 1.11
C VAL A 480 -13.43 60.20 1.61
N GLY A 481 -12.94 60.84 2.67
CA GLY A 481 -13.66 61.92 3.35
C GLY A 481 -13.29 62.01 4.83
N PRO A 482 -14.13 62.65 5.66
CA PRO A 482 -13.80 62.90 7.06
C PRO A 482 -14.09 61.71 7.99
N PHE A 483 -14.72 60.64 7.51
CA PHE A 483 -15.07 59.49 8.34
C PHE A 483 -13.91 58.48 8.42
N GLY A 484 -13.54 58.09 9.63
CA GLY A 484 -12.59 57.00 9.90
C GLY A 484 -13.28 55.81 10.57
N GLY A 485 -12.88 54.59 10.23
CA GLY A 485 -13.38 53.35 10.82
C GLY A 485 -12.27 52.67 11.61
N SER A 486 -12.58 52.18 12.82
CA SER A 486 -11.60 51.50 13.67
C SER A 486 -12.21 50.36 14.48
N GLY A 487 -11.37 49.39 14.82
CA GLY A 487 -11.74 48.20 15.58
C GLY A 487 -12.40 47.11 14.74
N ASN A 488 -12.75 46.00 15.40
CA ASN A 488 -13.29 44.79 14.79
C ASN A 488 -14.13 44.02 15.81
N VAL A 489 -15.17 43.35 15.34
CA VAL A 489 -15.88 42.30 16.08
C VAL A 489 -15.11 41.00 15.89
N SER A 490 -14.76 40.32 16.97
CA SER A 490 -14.11 39.00 16.91
C SER A 490 -14.77 38.07 17.92
N GLY A 491 -15.12 36.86 17.48
CA GLY A 491 -15.64 35.84 18.38
C GLY A 491 -17.03 36.12 18.95
N LEU A 492 -17.86 36.94 18.29
CA LEU A 492 -19.19 37.28 18.83
C LEU A 492 -20.13 36.05 18.76
N ALA A 493 -20.44 35.50 19.92
CA ALA A 493 -21.27 34.29 20.05
C ALA A 493 -22.72 34.51 19.59
N ALA A 494 -23.39 33.43 19.20
CA ALA A 494 -24.79 33.45 18.75
C ALA A 494 -25.73 34.08 19.81
N GLY A 495 -26.63 34.94 19.34
CA GLY A 495 -27.55 35.72 20.18
C GLY A 495 -26.93 36.93 20.87
N GLN A 496 -25.60 37.12 20.81
CA GLN A 496 -24.93 38.25 21.44
C GLN A 496 -24.89 39.49 20.54
N THR A 497 -24.72 40.65 21.17
CA THR A 497 -24.59 41.95 20.52
C THR A 497 -23.34 42.66 21.00
N ASP A 498 -22.52 43.10 20.06
CA ASP A 498 -21.43 44.05 20.29
C ASP A 498 -21.94 45.45 19.97
N SER A 499 -21.61 46.43 20.79
CA SER A 499 -22.01 47.83 20.62
C SER A 499 -20.87 48.81 20.86
N SER A 500 -19.63 48.33 20.87
CA SER A 500 -18.46 49.13 21.24
C SER A 500 -17.23 48.88 20.37
N SER A 501 -17.09 47.70 19.76
CA SER A 501 -15.83 47.34 19.09
C SER A 501 -15.65 47.97 17.72
N LEU A 502 -16.73 48.28 17.00
CA LEU A 502 -16.68 49.01 15.74
C LEU A 502 -16.98 50.48 16.00
N GLN A 503 -16.00 51.34 15.78
CA GLN A 503 -16.13 52.78 16.03
C GLN A 503 -15.87 53.60 14.77
N VAL A 504 -16.74 54.57 14.53
CA VAL A 504 -16.60 55.60 13.50
C VAL A 504 -16.11 56.88 14.14
N SER A 505 -15.08 57.50 13.58
CA SER A 505 -14.58 58.82 13.95
C SER A 505 -14.90 59.86 12.88
N LEU A 506 -14.88 61.14 13.26
CA LEU A 506 -15.06 62.28 12.36
C LEU A 506 -13.83 63.20 12.43
N ASN A 507 -13.24 63.49 11.28
CA ASN A 507 -12.20 64.50 11.12
C ASN A 507 -12.82 65.87 10.77
N THR A 508 -12.69 66.83 11.67
CA THR A 508 -13.26 68.18 11.57
C THR A 508 -12.30 69.21 10.97
N ALA A 509 -11.17 68.79 10.39
CA ALA A 509 -10.17 69.72 9.86
C ALA A 509 -10.68 70.58 8.68
N ASN A 510 -11.74 70.14 7.99
CA ASN A 510 -12.34 70.86 6.87
C ASN A 510 -13.84 71.03 7.08
N ALA A 511 -14.35 72.23 6.83
CA ALA A 511 -15.78 72.50 6.79
C ALA A 511 -16.44 71.84 5.57
N GLY A 512 -17.67 71.35 5.73
CA GLY A 512 -18.40 70.64 4.68
C GLY A 512 -19.63 69.92 5.20
N VAL A 513 -20.53 69.55 4.29
CA VAL A 513 -21.65 68.63 4.57
C VAL A 513 -21.25 67.27 4.01
N PHE A 514 -21.21 66.26 4.86
CA PHE A 514 -20.67 64.94 4.54
C PHE A 514 -21.71 63.86 4.73
N THR A 515 -21.88 63.04 3.70
CA THR A 515 -22.76 61.86 3.72
C THR A 515 -22.10 60.71 2.99
N SER A 516 -22.17 59.51 3.55
CA SER A 516 -21.77 58.27 2.87
C SER A 516 -22.69 57.13 3.24
N GLY A 517 -22.96 56.22 2.30
CA GLY A 517 -23.82 55.05 2.50
C GLY A 517 -23.30 53.80 1.79
N ALA A 518 -22.00 53.74 1.50
CA ALA A 518 -21.38 52.58 0.86
C ALA A 518 -21.29 51.39 1.83
N ALA A 519 -21.19 50.18 1.26
CA ALA A 519 -20.88 48.97 2.01
C ALA A 519 -19.50 49.14 2.67
N ASN A 520 -19.53 49.34 3.99
CA ASN A 520 -18.37 49.75 4.77
C ASN A 520 -18.01 48.75 5.87
N LEU A 521 -18.75 47.65 5.97
CA LEU A 521 -18.50 46.54 6.89
C LEU A 521 -18.49 45.22 6.12
N GLN A 522 -17.58 44.33 6.47
CA GLN A 522 -17.54 42.94 6.01
C GLN A 522 -17.73 42.00 7.20
N PHE A 523 -18.34 40.84 6.98
CA PHE A 523 -18.62 39.86 8.02
C PHE A 523 -18.24 38.44 7.62
N ALA A 524 -17.80 37.65 8.58
CA ALA A 524 -17.50 36.23 8.38
C ALA A 524 -18.02 35.38 9.53
N SER A 525 -18.46 34.16 9.19
CA SER A 525 -18.83 33.10 10.13
C SER A 525 -17.62 32.22 10.41
N HIS A 526 -17.22 32.12 11.67
CA HIS A 526 -15.95 31.54 12.10
C HIS A 526 -16.11 30.43 13.13
N ASN A 527 -15.31 29.37 12.98
CA ASN A 527 -15.06 28.35 14.00
C ASN A 527 -13.62 27.80 13.90
N PRO A 528 -13.15 26.99 14.87
CA PRO A 528 -11.79 26.47 14.86
C PRO A 528 -11.47 25.39 13.81
N GLU A 529 -12.47 24.76 13.18
CA GLU A 529 -12.30 23.56 12.36
C GLU A 529 -12.45 23.79 10.86
N LEU A 530 -13.21 24.82 10.47
CA LEU A 530 -13.53 25.14 9.08
C LEU A 530 -13.02 26.54 8.72
N ALA A 531 -12.65 26.71 7.45
CA ALA A 531 -12.31 28.03 6.91
C ALA A 531 -13.50 29.01 7.07
N ASP A 532 -13.19 30.29 7.25
CA ASP A 532 -14.17 31.35 7.42
C ASP A 532 -15.13 31.41 6.23
N LEU A 533 -16.42 31.46 6.53
CA LEU A 533 -17.46 31.65 5.53
C LEU A 533 -17.78 33.13 5.44
N ASP A 534 -17.53 33.73 4.28
CA ASP A 534 -17.96 35.09 3.97
C ASP A 534 -19.50 35.21 4.06
N LEU A 535 -19.96 36.20 4.84
CA LEU A 535 -21.38 36.52 5.01
C LEU A 535 -21.81 37.72 4.17
N GLY A 536 -20.88 38.30 3.41
CA GLY A 536 -21.09 39.49 2.60
C GLY A 536 -20.93 40.79 3.37
N ASP A 537 -21.01 41.88 2.60
CA ASP A 537 -20.83 43.23 3.12
C ASP A 537 -22.15 43.87 3.56
N ALA A 538 -22.07 44.78 4.54
CA ALA A 538 -23.17 45.62 4.97
C ALA A 538 -22.81 47.11 4.89
N ALA A 539 -23.83 47.94 4.76
CA ALA A 539 -23.68 49.39 4.71
C ALA A 539 -24.23 50.04 5.98
N VAL A 540 -23.47 51.01 6.51
CA VAL A 540 -23.94 51.97 7.52
C VAL A 540 -23.87 53.36 6.93
N THR A 541 -24.97 54.10 7.04
CA THR A 541 -25.01 55.49 6.59
C THR A 541 -24.26 56.37 7.59
N LEU A 542 -23.36 57.21 7.11
CA LEU A 542 -22.55 58.14 7.89
C LEU A 542 -22.93 59.57 7.51
N GLN A 543 -23.23 60.43 8.48
CA GLN A 543 -23.61 61.84 8.28
C GLN A 543 -22.87 62.75 9.25
N ALA A 544 -22.47 63.93 8.75
CA ALA A 544 -21.91 65.01 9.56
C ALA A 544 -21.98 66.33 8.78
N GLN A 545 -22.06 67.44 9.50
CA GLN A 545 -21.80 68.77 8.96
C GLN A 545 -20.74 69.45 9.82
N VAL A 546 -19.65 69.89 9.20
CA VAL A 546 -18.59 70.66 9.85
C VAL A 546 -18.75 72.11 9.41
N ASN A 547 -19.10 72.99 10.34
CA ASN A 547 -19.27 74.41 10.13
C ASN A 547 -17.97 75.17 10.43
N ASN A 548 -17.71 76.23 9.66
CA ASN A 548 -16.87 77.32 10.14
C ASN A 548 -17.67 78.18 11.15
N TYR A 549 -16.98 78.86 12.06
CA TYR A 549 -17.62 79.92 12.86
C TYR A 549 -18.06 81.08 11.94
N ALA A 550 -19.17 81.73 12.26
CA ALA A 550 -19.56 82.97 11.57
C ALA A 550 -18.47 84.04 11.71
N ASN A 551 -18.32 84.89 10.70
CA ASN A 551 -17.31 85.95 10.67
C ASN A 551 -17.94 87.28 10.25
N PRO A 552 -18.52 88.05 11.18
CA PRO A 552 -19.04 89.39 10.88
C PRO A 552 -17.92 90.31 10.37
N ASN A 553 -18.03 90.81 9.14
CA ASN A 553 -17.03 91.67 8.52
C ASN A 553 -17.68 92.84 7.77
N PHE A 554 -17.30 94.07 8.09
CA PHE A 554 -17.72 95.23 7.31
C PHE A 554 -16.91 95.32 6.02
N LEU A 555 -17.60 95.54 4.91
CA LEU A 555 -17.00 95.70 3.59
C LEU A 555 -17.51 97.00 2.98
N LYS A 556 -16.60 97.78 2.39
CA LYS A 556 -16.99 98.97 1.64
C LYS A 556 -17.36 98.61 0.21
N THR A 557 -18.57 98.98 -0.20
CA THR A 557 -19.13 98.66 -1.52
C THR A 557 -19.06 99.84 -2.49
N GLY A 558 -18.89 101.08 -2.00
CA GLY A 558 -18.76 102.26 -2.84
C GLY A 558 -18.66 103.59 -2.07
N GLY A 559 -18.67 104.71 -2.78
CA GLY A 559 -18.67 106.06 -2.19
C GLY A 559 -17.30 106.59 -1.74
N LYS A 560 -17.30 107.70 -0.99
CA LYS A 560 -16.13 108.37 -0.42
C LYS A 560 -15.58 107.61 0.80
N GLY A 561 -14.37 107.96 1.23
CA GLY A 561 -13.68 107.36 2.38
C GLY A 561 -13.03 106.00 2.13
N SER A 562 -12.21 105.60 3.10
CA SER A 562 -11.48 104.33 3.15
C SER A 562 -11.94 103.56 4.39
N LEU A 563 -12.31 102.29 4.20
CA LEU A 563 -12.58 101.38 5.30
C LEU A 563 -11.31 100.58 5.61
N THR A 564 -10.88 100.61 6.87
CA THR A 564 -9.76 99.82 7.38
C THR A 564 -10.19 99.09 8.66
N GLY A 565 -9.40 98.08 9.07
CA GLY A 565 -9.71 97.25 10.23
C GLY A 565 -10.24 95.87 9.86
N VAL A 566 -10.25 94.98 10.85
CA VAL A 566 -10.68 93.58 10.76
C VAL A 566 -11.18 93.11 12.13
N GLY A 567 -11.97 92.04 12.17
CA GLY A 567 -12.44 91.43 13.42
C GLY A 567 -13.41 92.34 14.17
N PHE A 568 -13.01 92.83 15.33
CA PHE A 568 -13.89 93.60 16.23
C PHE A 568 -13.78 95.12 16.10
N SER A 569 -12.89 95.63 15.23
CA SER A 569 -12.65 97.08 15.10
C SER A 569 -12.45 97.49 13.65
N PHE A 570 -13.27 98.43 13.20
CA PHE A 570 -13.28 99.01 11.86
C PHE A 570 -13.25 100.53 11.95
N VAL A 571 -12.57 101.16 11.00
CA VAL A 571 -12.53 102.61 10.85
C VAL A 571 -12.91 102.96 9.42
N LEU A 572 -14.02 103.69 9.27
CA LEU A 572 -14.37 104.35 8.03
C LEU A 572 -13.90 105.81 8.11
N ASP A 573 -12.81 106.12 7.41
CA ASP A 573 -12.25 107.46 7.36
C ASP A 573 -12.59 108.13 6.03
N PHE A 574 -13.38 109.20 6.07
CA PHE A 574 -13.68 110.03 4.90
C PHE A 574 -12.49 110.89 4.46
N GLY A 575 -11.45 111.01 5.28
CA GLY A 575 -10.28 111.83 5.08
C GLY A 575 -10.60 113.33 5.19
N THR A 576 -9.76 114.15 4.56
CA THR A 576 -9.98 115.59 4.49
C THR A 576 -10.95 115.93 3.36
N LEU A 577 -12.06 116.58 3.71
CA LEU A 577 -13.11 117.06 2.81
C LEU A 577 -13.09 118.59 2.77
N THR A 578 -13.49 119.19 1.63
CA THR A 578 -13.57 120.65 1.50
C THR A 578 -14.94 121.15 1.95
N GLU A 579 -14.95 122.25 2.70
CA GLU A 579 -16.19 122.92 3.13
C GLU A 579 -17.10 123.25 1.94
N GLY A 580 -18.38 122.91 2.07
CA GLY A 580 -19.38 123.16 1.02
C GLY A 580 -19.28 122.27 -0.22
N SER A 581 -18.45 121.21 -0.19
CA SER A 581 -18.31 120.27 -1.32
C SER A 581 -19.50 119.32 -1.52
N GLY A 582 -20.55 119.47 -0.70
CA GLY A 582 -21.76 118.66 -0.70
C GLY A 582 -21.71 117.52 0.32
N VAL A 583 -22.65 116.58 0.23
CA VAL A 583 -22.75 115.44 1.15
C VAL A 583 -21.76 114.35 0.76
N ALA A 584 -20.76 114.11 1.60
CA ALA A 584 -19.85 112.99 1.43
C ALA A 584 -20.55 111.71 1.91
N THR A 585 -20.62 110.69 1.05
CA THR A 585 -21.35 109.45 1.34
C THR A 585 -20.49 108.22 1.09
N ALA A 586 -20.53 107.26 2.01
CA ALA A 586 -19.93 105.93 1.88
C ALA A 586 -21.02 104.86 1.95
N PHE A 587 -20.83 103.79 1.17
CA PHE A 587 -21.71 102.62 1.19
C PHE A 587 -20.92 101.42 1.71
N LEU A 588 -21.47 100.78 2.73
CA LEU A 588 -20.97 99.59 3.37
C LEU A 588 -21.97 98.44 3.20
N GLN A 589 -21.48 97.24 3.47
CA GLN A 589 -22.28 96.07 3.77
C GLN A 589 -21.65 95.36 4.97
N LEU A 590 -22.46 94.62 5.72
CA LEU A 590 -21.97 93.67 6.71
C LEU A 590 -22.11 92.27 6.12
N ALA A 591 -21.01 91.54 5.99
CA ALA A 591 -21.01 90.16 5.54
C ALA A 591 -20.82 89.19 6.70
N ASN A 592 -21.42 88.01 6.61
CA ASN A 592 -20.89 86.83 7.29
C ASN A 592 -19.80 86.23 6.37
N ASP A 593 -18.58 86.75 6.51
CA ASP A 593 -17.47 86.58 5.57
C ASP A 593 -16.76 85.23 5.77
N VAL A 594 -17.46 84.18 5.36
CA VAL A 594 -17.06 82.79 5.46
C VAL A 594 -17.49 82.04 4.20
N THR A 595 -16.64 81.14 3.71
CA THR A 595 -16.95 80.25 2.57
C THR A 595 -17.27 78.83 3.05
N GLY A 596 -18.26 78.19 2.43
CA GLY A 596 -18.74 76.86 2.82
C GLY A 596 -19.73 76.91 3.98
N PRO A 597 -20.12 75.76 4.55
CA PRO A 597 -21.01 75.72 5.70
C PRO A 597 -20.44 76.51 6.88
N ALA A 598 -21.23 77.41 7.44
CA ALA A 598 -20.87 78.18 8.62
C ALA A 598 -22.11 78.42 9.50
N ASP A 599 -21.87 78.91 10.70
CA ASP A 599 -22.96 79.41 11.54
C ASP A 599 -23.65 80.61 10.89
N LEU A 600 -24.94 80.73 11.18
CA LEU A 600 -25.73 81.89 10.78
C LEU A 600 -25.40 83.06 11.72
N LEU A 601 -25.42 84.27 11.17
CA LEU A 601 -25.11 85.49 11.90
C LEU A 601 -26.38 86.33 12.09
N ASP A 602 -26.65 86.68 13.33
CA ASP A 602 -27.66 87.66 13.72
C ASP A 602 -26.96 88.93 14.19
N GLY A 603 -27.62 90.07 14.08
CA GLY A 603 -27.05 91.30 14.61
C GLY A 603 -28.01 92.46 14.76
N ALA A 604 -27.65 93.35 15.68
CA ALA A 604 -28.33 94.62 15.91
C ALA A 604 -27.30 95.73 16.12
N TYR A 605 -27.65 96.94 15.67
CA TYR A 605 -26.76 98.11 15.74
C TYR A 605 -27.16 99.05 16.87
N ALA A 606 -26.17 99.52 17.62
CA ALA A 606 -26.28 100.67 18.51
C ALA A 606 -25.55 101.86 17.86
N LEU A 607 -26.29 102.92 17.55
CA LEU A 607 -25.79 104.10 16.85
C LEU A 607 -25.48 105.21 17.86
N ALA A 608 -24.21 105.60 17.98
CA ALA A 608 -23.78 106.78 18.71
C ALA A 608 -23.29 107.82 17.70
N LEU A 609 -24.25 108.46 17.03
CA LEU A 609 -24.02 109.42 15.95
C LEU A 609 -24.45 110.83 16.39
N SER A 610 -23.53 111.79 16.30
CA SER A 610 -23.76 113.22 16.53
C SER A 610 -23.57 114.05 15.27
N ASP A 611 -22.66 113.63 14.41
CA ASP A 611 -22.14 114.40 13.29
C ASP A 611 -22.48 113.76 11.94
N PHE A 612 -22.55 112.42 11.90
CA PHE A 612 -22.86 111.65 10.70
C PHE A 612 -24.33 111.21 10.67
N LEU A 613 -24.89 111.13 9.46
CA LEU A 613 -26.18 110.50 9.20
C LEU A 613 -25.94 109.04 8.78
N ALA A 614 -26.69 108.10 9.37
CA ALA A 614 -26.68 106.70 8.97
C ALA A 614 -28.05 106.22 8.49
N SER A 615 -28.06 105.39 7.45
CA SER A 615 -29.25 104.71 6.92
C SER A 615 -28.94 103.24 6.64
N GLY A 616 -29.95 102.38 6.72
CA GLY A 616 -29.81 100.93 6.45
C GLY A 616 -29.30 100.08 7.63
N PHE A 617 -28.85 100.68 8.73
CA PHE A 617 -28.41 99.99 9.97
C PHE A 617 -29.60 99.44 10.78
N VAL A 618 -30.29 98.45 10.23
CA VAL A 618 -31.39 97.72 10.88
C VAL A 618 -30.93 96.36 11.39
N SER A 619 -31.60 95.83 12.42
CA SER A 619 -31.33 94.46 12.88
C SER A 619 -31.58 93.43 11.78
N PHE A 620 -30.79 92.38 11.77
CA PHE A 620 -30.90 91.27 10.83
C PHE A 620 -30.78 89.93 11.58
N ALA A 621 -31.29 88.88 10.96
CA ALA A 621 -31.20 87.52 11.49
C ALA A 621 -30.94 86.52 10.36
N ASN A 622 -30.38 85.37 10.72
CA ASN A 622 -30.08 84.25 9.84
C ASN A 622 -29.20 84.63 8.64
N LEU A 623 -28.25 85.56 8.80
CA LEU A 623 -27.34 85.92 7.71
C LEU A 623 -26.39 84.75 7.42
N ALA A 624 -26.65 84.08 6.30
CA ALA A 624 -25.92 82.89 5.89
C ALA A 624 -24.46 83.17 5.53
N ALA A 625 -23.64 82.12 5.52
CA ALA A 625 -22.24 82.19 5.08
C ALA A 625 -22.12 82.84 3.69
N GLY A 626 -21.23 83.81 3.55
CA GLY A 626 -20.99 84.57 2.33
C GLY A 626 -22.09 85.57 1.96
N ALA A 627 -23.23 85.57 2.67
CA ALA A 627 -24.27 86.56 2.47
C ALA A 627 -23.90 87.87 3.17
N SER A 628 -24.43 88.97 2.63
CA SER A 628 -24.26 90.30 3.20
C SER A 628 -25.58 91.04 3.39
N GLN A 629 -25.65 91.83 4.46
CA GLN A 629 -26.61 92.91 4.61
C GLN A 629 -26.04 94.15 3.91
N GLY A 630 -26.56 94.45 2.71
CA GLY A 630 -26.21 95.65 1.96
C GLY A 630 -27.01 96.89 2.38
N GLY A 631 -26.69 98.03 1.75
CA GLY A 631 -27.45 99.28 1.92
C GLY A 631 -27.10 100.08 3.17
N LEU A 632 -26.01 99.73 3.86
CA LEU A 632 -25.52 100.50 5.00
C LEU A 632 -24.87 101.78 4.48
N GLN A 633 -25.50 102.93 4.70
CA GLN A 633 -25.04 104.22 4.21
C GLN A 633 -24.63 105.10 5.37
N ILE A 634 -23.47 105.75 5.27
CA ILE A 634 -23.04 106.79 6.18
C ILE A 634 -22.73 108.05 5.38
N SER A 635 -23.26 109.19 5.83
CA SER A 635 -23.18 110.46 5.12
C SER A 635 -22.81 111.60 6.07
N LEU A 636 -21.97 112.53 5.60
CA LEU A 636 -21.60 113.76 6.31
C LEU A 636 -21.89 114.96 5.40
N ASP A 637 -22.58 115.97 5.93
CA ASP A 637 -22.71 117.26 5.26
C ASP A 637 -21.48 118.13 5.55
N THR A 638 -20.79 118.57 4.50
CA THR A 638 -19.51 119.28 4.62
C THR A 638 -19.67 120.79 4.84
N GLN A 639 -20.83 121.26 5.29
CA GLN A 639 -21.09 122.70 5.51
C GLN A 639 -20.38 123.28 6.74
N THR A 640 -19.81 122.45 7.63
CA THR A 640 -19.12 122.92 8.85
C THR A 640 -17.69 122.40 8.90
N VAL A 641 -16.73 123.30 9.10
CA VAL A 641 -15.31 122.97 9.31
C VAL A 641 -15.11 122.32 10.68
N GLY A 642 -14.38 121.21 10.75
CA GLY A 642 -14.11 120.49 12.01
C GLY A 642 -13.59 119.08 11.80
N ASP A 643 -13.17 118.45 12.90
CA ASP A 643 -12.91 117.02 12.98
C ASP A 643 -14.15 116.33 13.57
N PHE A 644 -14.68 115.35 12.84
CA PHE A 644 -15.90 114.63 13.17
C PHE A 644 -15.56 113.18 13.48
N SER A 645 -16.16 112.66 14.55
CA SER A 645 -15.93 111.27 14.98
C SER A 645 -17.17 110.71 15.65
N ASP A 646 -17.78 109.71 15.01
CA ASP A 646 -18.91 108.97 15.57
C ASP A 646 -18.61 107.47 15.64
N THR A 647 -19.48 106.71 16.30
CA THR A 647 -19.31 105.26 16.45
C THR A 647 -20.61 104.51 16.25
N ILE A 648 -20.53 103.40 15.53
CA ILE A 648 -21.59 102.40 15.39
C ILE A 648 -21.10 101.10 15.98
N VAL A 649 -21.85 100.52 16.91
CA VAL A 649 -21.54 99.22 17.51
C VAL A 649 -22.49 98.16 16.98
N LEU A 650 -21.95 97.10 16.40
CA LEU A 650 -22.68 95.89 16.04
C LEU A 650 -22.59 94.90 17.19
N LYS A 651 -23.76 94.53 17.72
CA LYS A 651 -23.92 93.38 18.62
C LYS A 651 -24.30 92.17 17.79
N ALA A 652 -23.34 91.28 17.58
CA ALA A 652 -23.50 90.11 16.74
C ALA A 652 -23.68 88.82 17.58
N LEU A 653 -24.41 87.87 17.02
CA LEU A 653 -24.64 86.54 17.60
C LEU A 653 -24.46 85.49 16.50
N ALA A 654 -23.59 84.51 16.72
CA ALA A 654 -23.52 83.32 15.88
C ALA A 654 -24.49 82.25 16.41
N HIS A 655 -25.21 81.56 15.53
CA HIS A 655 -26.01 80.40 15.91
C HIS A 655 -26.11 79.34 14.81
N ASN A 656 -26.45 78.09 15.15
CA ASN A 656 -26.75 77.06 14.16
C ASN A 656 -27.80 76.03 14.65
N GLY A 657 -28.13 75.08 13.77
CA GLY A 657 -29.15 74.06 14.01
C GLY A 657 -28.80 72.97 15.05
N SER A 658 -27.55 72.88 15.55
CA SER A 658 -27.22 71.96 16.66
C SER A 658 -27.57 72.53 18.04
N GLY A 659 -28.02 73.79 18.09
CA GLY A 659 -28.30 74.51 19.33
C GLY A 659 -27.12 75.37 19.82
N PHE A 660 -26.02 75.44 19.06
CA PHE A 660 -24.96 76.42 19.32
C PHE A 660 -25.50 77.84 19.18
N SER A 661 -25.19 78.69 20.16
CA SER A 661 -25.44 80.13 20.12
C SER A 661 -24.41 80.85 20.98
N ALA A 662 -23.66 81.79 20.40
CA ALA A 662 -22.61 82.53 21.08
C ALA A 662 -22.58 83.98 20.59
N ALA A 663 -22.57 84.92 21.54
CA ALA A 663 -22.43 86.33 21.22
C ALA A 663 -20.97 86.65 20.91
N PHE A 664 -20.77 87.56 19.96
CA PHE A 664 -19.47 88.18 19.76
C PHE A 664 -19.28 89.31 20.78
N ASP A 665 -18.02 89.64 21.06
CA ASP A 665 -17.71 90.94 21.62
C ASP A 665 -18.20 92.05 20.69
N ASP A 666 -18.49 93.23 21.26
CA ASP A 666 -19.00 94.38 20.52
C ASP A 666 -18.06 94.73 19.34
N ILE A 667 -18.60 94.74 18.12
CA ILE A 667 -17.85 95.07 16.90
C ILE A 667 -18.03 96.55 16.60
N VAL A 668 -16.96 97.31 16.66
CA VAL A 668 -16.98 98.78 16.61
C VAL A 668 -16.63 99.26 15.22
N LEU A 669 -17.48 100.11 14.63
CA LEU A 669 -17.20 100.90 13.43
C LEU A 669 -17.08 102.37 13.82
N SER A 670 -15.86 102.87 13.90
CA SER A 670 -15.58 104.30 14.08
C SER A 670 -15.64 105.02 12.74
N VAL A 671 -16.30 106.17 12.69
CA VAL A 671 -16.43 106.97 11.48
C VAL A 671 -15.73 108.30 11.70
N LEU A 672 -14.77 108.63 10.85
CA LEU A 672 -13.92 109.81 10.98
C LEU A 672 -14.01 110.68 9.72
N ALA A 673 -13.91 112.00 9.90
CA ALA A 673 -13.75 112.95 8.80
C ALA A 673 -13.12 114.25 9.31
N THR A 674 -12.39 114.96 8.45
CA THR A 674 -11.96 116.34 8.71
C THR A 674 -12.48 117.24 7.60
N VAL A 675 -13.30 118.24 7.90
CA VAL A 675 -13.74 119.24 6.90
C VAL A 675 -12.90 120.52 7.06
N GLN A 676 -12.31 121.02 5.97
CA GLN A 676 -11.48 122.23 5.96
C GLN A 676 -12.02 123.27 4.97
N ALA A 677 -11.88 124.55 5.30
CA ALA A 677 -12.30 125.66 4.45
C ALA A 677 -11.61 125.62 3.07
N GLY A 678 -12.37 125.77 1.99
CA GLY A 678 -11.84 125.79 0.62
C GLY A 678 -11.09 127.09 0.32
N GLY A 679 -9.75 127.09 0.43
CA GLY A 679 -8.92 128.19 -0.05
C GLY A 679 -8.80 128.20 -1.59
N PRO A 680 -8.59 129.37 -2.23
CA PRO A 680 -8.28 129.41 -3.66
C PRO A 680 -7.07 128.54 -3.96
N GLN A 681 -7.11 127.81 -5.08
CA GLN A 681 -5.94 127.16 -5.66
C GLN A 681 -4.80 128.20 -5.72
N VAL A 682 -3.84 128.11 -4.80
CA VAL A 682 -2.52 128.66 -5.06
C VAL A 682 -1.94 127.72 -6.11
N PRO A 683 -1.59 128.19 -7.33
CA PRO A 683 -0.83 127.37 -8.25
C PRO A 683 0.37 126.84 -7.48
N GLU A 684 0.52 125.52 -7.37
CA GLU A 684 1.85 125.03 -7.05
C GLU A 684 2.78 125.60 -8.11
N PRO A 685 3.78 126.42 -7.74
CA PRO A 685 4.75 126.87 -8.71
C PRO A 685 5.43 125.62 -9.27
N GLY A 686 5.55 125.55 -10.60
CA GLY A 686 6.30 124.50 -11.31
C GLY A 686 7.79 124.43 -10.96
N THR A 687 8.21 124.94 -9.80
CA THR A 687 9.58 124.97 -9.30
C THR A 687 9.96 123.69 -8.54
N LEU A 688 9.02 122.87 -8.03
CA LEU A 688 9.37 121.57 -7.41
C LEU A 688 9.57 120.44 -8.43
N LEU A 689 8.84 120.46 -9.55
CA LEU A 689 9.10 119.54 -10.67
C LEU A 689 10.39 119.95 -11.44
N LEU A 690 10.71 121.24 -11.56
CA LEU A 690 12.01 121.68 -12.08
C LEU A 690 13.17 121.36 -11.12
N LEU A 691 12.99 121.41 -9.80
CA LEU A 691 14.04 121.04 -8.83
C LEU A 691 14.27 119.53 -8.79
N THR A 692 13.22 118.71 -8.94
CA THR A 692 13.36 117.25 -9.00
C THR A 692 13.88 116.76 -10.36
N ILE A 693 13.53 117.42 -11.46
CA ILE A 693 14.17 117.20 -12.77
C ILE A 693 15.62 117.73 -12.78
N ALA A 694 15.93 118.84 -12.11
CA ALA A 694 17.30 119.33 -11.96
C ALA A 694 18.16 118.44 -11.04
N LEU A 695 17.61 117.91 -9.94
CA LEU A 695 18.29 116.92 -9.10
C LEU A 695 18.45 115.57 -9.82
N ALA A 696 17.44 115.14 -10.58
CA ALA A 696 17.53 113.92 -11.40
C ALA A 696 18.52 114.09 -12.57
N MET A 697 18.61 115.28 -13.20
CA MET A 697 19.64 115.59 -14.20
C MET A 697 21.04 115.71 -13.59
N ILE A 698 21.19 116.18 -12.35
CA ILE A 698 22.48 116.17 -11.63
C ILE A 698 22.90 114.75 -11.22
N VAL A 699 21.94 113.88 -10.84
CA VAL A 699 22.23 112.46 -10.53
C VAL A 699 22.47 111.64 -11.81
N ILE A 700 21.83 111.98 -12.94
CA ILE A 700 22.09 111.37 -14.25
C ILE A 700 23.38 111.92 -14.88
N GLN A 701 23.77 113.19 -14.65
CA GLN A 701 25.09 113.72 -15.06
C GLN A 701 26.24 113.20 -14.17
N ARG A 702 26.02 112.94 -12.87
CA ARG A 702 27.02 112.24 -12.04
C ARG A 702 27.21 110.77 -12.41
N ARG A 703 26.20 110.10 -12.99
CA ARG A 703 26.32 108.72 -13.49
C ARG A 703 26.79 108.57 -14.94
N ARG A 704 27.02 109.68 -15.66
CA ARG A 704 27.68 109.69 -16.99
C ARG A 704 29.11 110.27 -16.98
N GLY A 705 29.66 110.55 -15.79
CA GLY A 705 31.05 111.00 -15.60
C GLY A 705 31.99 110.00 -14.91
N MET A 706 31.57 108.75 -14.67
CA MET A 706 32.43 107.69 -14.10
C MET A 706 32.27 106.36 -14.87
N LEU A 707 32.50 106.47 -16.17
CA LEU A 707 33.34 105.62 -17.03
C LEU A 707 34.08 106.70 -17.84
N ASN A 708 35.30 107.12 -17.54
CA ASN A 708 36.50 106.35 -17.21
C ASN A 708 36.65 105.87 -15.77
#